data_AF-K9VW38-F1
#
_entry.id   AF-K9VW38-F1
#
_cell.length_a   1.000
_cell.length_b   1.000
_cell.length_c   1.000
_cell.angle_alpha   90.00
_cell.angle_beta   90.00
_cell.angle_gamma   90.00
#
_symmetry.space_group_name_H-M   'P 1'
#
loop_
_entity.id
_entity.type
_entity.pdbx_description
1 polymer ?
#
loop_
_entity_poly.entity_id
_entity_poly.type
_entity_poly.pdbx_seq_one_letter_code
_entity_poly.pdbx_strand_id
1 'polypeptide(L)'
;MKVTEVLERYQAGERDFRRLNLRGQSFQGQNLSGGDFSECDIRSTDFSKANLREAKFCDAKAGLQRRWAMGLIIASWLVSGVGGSFSAFVGSFVILTLDSSDARNFSIGIACLVTLMAFFSMTIQSGLVAGALAGAVAVAVVGTVAVVGALAVTGAVAGALATEVAGALAVTLAGAVAVTVALAVARAVALAVAGALTRAVALAVAVAVAVAVAGTLATEVAVALNFAVAVAVALAVAGAIMLLSAYIGWRAFTGNEKDAWVRSFAFAFAATGGTSFRGANLSDANFNNATLKSTDFRNAILTRTCFHQTKLLERVRSGTTYLRILQLSKLLITGQGQGKNFERLNLQGINLKGANLADASFIGSDLSEANLQDADLSRAYLKQTQLDGTDFTGATLTGAYIEDWGITRETKFDGVRCKHVYMRVPTKENPDPYRKPDNNKEVFQDGEFGDFIKPILDTLDLYHNQGVDPRAIAISFKHLVENHPEAELEIVAMEKRGKDKFLIRTKTGNDFDRSALSQEYFASYNRLKGLPSNDSRLLIAEKDIRIASLENMVMTVLNKPTINTNTYQHQGDIMPENQGSINISGVQGGSISGLAAAGGNQEISGSALGDISGTVTNTIGQLEQADESEAPKLADLLKQLQTAIETDSNLTPETKIEALEQINALAEAGKNPKEGTTQKAAKTALTMLKGIIADLPAIATVVEAGKNLLPVISQFFGLV
;
A
#
# COMPACT_ATOMS: atom_id res chain seq x y z
N MET A 1 38.61 2.28 -24.19
CA MET A 1 37.99 2.12 -25.51
C MET A 1 36.91 3.19 -25.67
N LYS A 2 36.72 3.72 -26.88
CA LYS A 2 35.63 4.69 -27.12
C LYS A 2 34.30 3.94 -27.28
N VAL A 3 33.19 4.60 -26.95
CA VAL A 3 31.84 4.04 -27.10
C VAL A 3 31.57 3.55 -28.53
N THR A 4 31.99 4.31 -29.55
CA THR A 4 31.74 3.99 -30.96
C THR A 4 32.32 2.63 -31.35
N GLU A 5 33.56 2.37 -30.94
CA GLU A 5 34.26 1.11 -31.21
C GLU A 5 33.59 -0.09 -30.50
N VAL A 6 33.11 0.10 -29.27
CA VAL A 6 32.35 -0.94 -28.55
C VAL A 6 31.04 -1.25 -29.27
N LEU A 7 30.33 -0.22 -29.73
CA LEU A 7 29.06 -0.38 -30.44
C LEU A 7 29.23 -1.03 -31.82
N GLU A 8 30.27 -0.67 -32.56
CA GLU A 8 30.62 -1.30 -33.85
C GLU A 8 30.92 -2.79 -33.67
N ARG A 9 31.74 -3.15 -32.67
CA ARG A 9 32.06 -4.54 -32.33
C ARG A 9 30.81 -5.29 -31.87
N TYR A 10 29.96 -4.67 -31.06
CA TYR A 10 28.70 -5.26 -30.63
C TYR A 10 27.75 -5.54 -31.80
N GLN A 11 27.64 -4.61 -32.75
CA GLN A 11 26.87 -4.79 -33.99
C GLN A 11 27.45 -5.89 -34.88
N ALA A 12 28.77 -6.06 -34.88
CA ALA A 12 29.45 -7.18 -35.54
C ALA A 12 29.25 -8.55 -34.84
N GLY A 13 28.45 -8.60 -33.77
CA GLY A 13 28.11 -9.83 -33.04
C GLY A 13 29.01 -10.12 -31.84
N GLU A 14 30.00 -9.27 -31.56
CA GLU A 14 30.86 -9.46 -30.41
C GLU A 14 30.12 -9.20 -29.10
N ARG A 15 30.37 -10.05 -28.10
CA ARG A 15 29.80 -9.91 -26.74
C ARG A 15 30.86 -9.86 -25.65
N ASP A 16 32.11 -10.22 -25.92
CA ASP A 16 33.20 -10.17 -24.93
C ASP A 16 33.86 -8.79 -24.92
N PHE A 17 33.55 -8.00 -23.90
CA PHE A 17 34.11 -6.67 -23.66
C PHE A 17 34.92 -6.62 -22.37
N ARG A 18 35.37 -7.78 -21.87
CA ARG A 18 35.99 -7.87 -20.56
C ARG A 18 37.25 -7.02 -20.44
N ARG A 19 37.51 -6.53 -19.22
CA ARG A 19 38.73 -5.77 -18.84
C ARG A 19 38.90 -4.44 -19.57
N LEU A 20 37.90 -3.97 -20.32
CA LEU A 20 37.97 -2.68 -21.00
C LEU A 20 37.85 -1.53 -20.00
N ASN A 21 38.55 -0.43 -20.32
CA ASN A 21 38.36 0.85 -19.67
C ASN A 21 37.29 1.64 -20.42
N LEU A 22 36.10 1.72 -19.83
CA LEU A 22 34.90 2.37 -20.37
C LEU A 22 34.56 3.65 -19.60
N ARG A 23 35.47 4.14 -18.76
CA ARG A 23 35.24 5.28 -17.90
C ARG A 23 34.69 6.48 -18.68
N GLY A 24 33.55 7.00 -18.25
CA GLY A 24 32.98 8.24 -18.79
C GLY A 24 32.37 8.11 -20.18
N GLN A 25 32.31 6.89 -20.72
CA GLN A 25 31.57 6.62 -21.95
C GLN A 25 30.07 6.66 -21.66
N SER A 26 29.26 6.96 -22.66
CA SER A 26 27.80 6.91 -22.56
C SER A 26 27.26 5.87 -23.53
N PHE A 27 26.61 4.87 -22.98
CA PHE A 27 25.82 3.85 -23.65
C PHE A 27 24.32 4.09 -23.42
N GLN A 28 23.93 5.34 -23.19
CA GLN A 28 22.56 5.72 -22.89
C GLN A 28 21.61 5.23 -23.98
N GLY A 29 20.57 4.49 -23.58
CA GLY A 29 19.54 3.96 -24.49
C GLY A 29 19.99 2.86 -25.45
N GLN A 30 21.25 2.39 -25.35
CA GLN A 30 21.78 1.37 -26.26
C GLN A 30 21.28 -0.04 -25.87
N ASN A 31 21.19 -0.93 -26.85
CA ASN A 31 20.94 -2.35 -26.60
C ASN A 31 22.28 -3.11 -26.55
N LEU A 32 22.62 -3.60 -25.36
CA LEU A 32 23.86 -4.30 -25.02
C LEU A 32 23.56 -5.63 -24.30
N SER A 33 22.40 -6.23 -24.59
CA SER A 33 21.97 -7.50 -24.01
C SER A 33 22.95 -8.65 -24.26
N GLY A 34 23.18 -9.47 -23.23
CA GLY A 34 24.16 -10.56 -23.25
C GLY A 34 25.63 -10.12 -23.34
N GLY A 35 25.92 -8.81 -23.31
CA GLY A 35 27.28 -8.30 -23.31
C GLY A 35 28.03 -8.63 -22.02
N ASP A 36 29.27 -9.09 -22.15
CA ASP A 36 30.18 -9.40 -21.04
C ASP A 36 31.11 -8.21 -20.78
N PHE A 37 30.75 -7.40 -19.80
CA PHE A 37 31.53 -6.28 -19.28
C PHE A 37 32.28 -6.64 -17.99
N SER A 38 32.55 -7.93 -17.74
CA SER A 38 33.26 -8.37 -16.55
C SER A 38 34.66 -7.75 -16.48
N GLU A 39 35.11 -7.43 -15.27
CA GLU A 39 36.39 -6.79 -14.96
C GLU A 39 36.59 -5.39 -15.60
N CYS A 40 35.56 -4.82 -16.23
CA CYS A 40 35.65 -3.49 -16.81
C CYS A 40 35.79 -2.40 -15.75
N ASP A 41 36.48 -1.32 -16.13
CA ASP A 41 36.40 -0.07 -15.38
C ASP A 41 35.32 0.82 -15.98
N ILE A 42 34.15 0.80 -15.33
CA ILE A 42 32.94 1.50 -15.78
C ILE A 42 32.66 2.77 -14.97
N ARG A 43 33.66 3.36 -14.31
CA ARG A 43 33.45 4.58 -13.51
C ARG A 43 33.02 5.78 -14.35
N SER A 44 31.95 6.44 -13.92
CA SER A 44 31.25 7.53 -14.59
C SER A 44 30.67 7.15 -15.95
N THR A 45 30.50 5.85 -16.22
CA THR A 45 29.85 5.37 -17.45
C THR A 45 28.35 5.50 -17.33
N ASP A 46 27.71 5.99 -18.38
CA ASP A 46 26.27 6.19 -18.42
C ASP A 46 25.59 5.06 -19.21
N PHE A 47 24.94 4.14 -18.50
CA PHE A 47 24.07 3.09 -19.06
C PHE A 47 22.58 3.44 -18.89
N SER A 48 22.24 4.71 -18.67
CA SER A 48 20.85 5.07 -18.40
C SER A 48 19.95 4.65 -19.55
N LYS A 49 18.81 4.02 -19.23
CA LYS A 49 17.83 3.50 -20.21
C LYS A 49 18.37 2.46 -21.20
N ALA A 50 19.59 1.94 -20.98
CA ALA A 50 20.13 0.88 -21.83
C ALA A 50 19.39 -0.43 -21.60
N ASN A 51 19.29 -1.26 -22.64
CA ASN A 51 18.89 -2.65 -22.49
C ASN A 51 20.15 -3.50 -22.21
N LEU A 52 20.28 -3.97 -20.98
CA LEU A 52 21.40 -4.74 -20.45
C LEU A 52 20.93 -6.11 -19.93
N ARG A 53 19.86 -6.65 -20.49
CA ARG A 53 19.37 -7.99 -20.15
C ARG A 53 20.48 -9.02 -20.32
N GLU A 54 20.65 -9.91 -19.36
CA GLU A 54 21.66 -10.98 -19.37
C GLU A 54 23.12 -10.49 -19.44
N ALA A 55 23.37 -9.18 -19.27
CA ALA A 55 24.72 -8.63 -19.32
C ALA A 55 25.52 -9.02 -18.06
N LYS A 56 26.83 -9.23 -18.22
CA LYS A 56 27.73 -9.57 -17.12
C LYS A 56 28.57 -8.36 -16.73
N PHE A 57 28.62 -8.10 -15.44
CA PHE A 57 29.43 -7.07 -14.80
C PHE A 57 30.27 -7.68 -13.67
N CYS A 58 30.61 -8.96 -13.77
CA CYS A 58 31.36 -9.65 -12.74
C CYS A 58 32.70 -8.94 -12.49
N ASP A 59 33.06 -8.65 -11.24
CA ASP A 59 34.30 -7.93 -10.88
C ASP A 59 34.45 -6.52 -11.50
N ALA A 60 33.40 -5.96 -12.10
CA ALA A 60 33.44 -4.63 -12.70
C ALA A 60 33.59 -3.54 -11.62
N LYS A 61 34.27 -2.45 -11.98
CA LYS A 61 34.53 -1.30 -11.09
C LYS A 61 33.64 -0.12 -11.49
N ALA A 62 32.54 0.06 -10.78
CA ALA A 62 31.66 1.22 -10.93
C ALA A 62 32.01 2.35 -9.93
N GLY A 63 31.48 3.53 -10.21
CA GLY A 63 31.62 4.73 -9.37
C GLY A 63 32.16 5.93 -10.08
N LEU A 64 32.94 6.76 -9.40
CA LEU A 64 33.36 8.06 -9.92
C LEU A 64 34.78 8.07 -10.48
N GLN A 65 34.96 8.81 -11.56
CA GLN A 65 36.27 9.31 -11.96
C GLN A 65 36.81 10.33 -10.96
N ARG A 66 38.15 10.44 -10.89
CA ARG A 66 38.84 11.36 -9.97
C ARG A 66 38.37 12.81 -10.10
N ARG A 67 38.12 13.31 -11.33
CA ARG A 67 37.64 14.68 -11.57
C ARG A 67 36.29 14.98 -10.91
N TRP A 68 35.34 14.05 -10.99
CA TRP A 68 34.04 14.18 -10.35
C TRP A 68 34.17 14.11 -8.82
N ALA A 69 35.02 13.22 -8.31
CA ALA A 69 35.27 13.13 -6.87
C ALA A 69 35.85 14.44 -6.31
N MET A 70 36.80 15.08 -7.01
CA MET A 70 37.34 16.39 -6.62
C MET A 70 36.25 17.47 -6.66
N GLY A 71 35.44 17.51 -7.72
CA GLY A 71 34.32 18.44 -7.83
C GLY A 71 33.32 18.33 -6.67
N LEU A 72 33.00 17.10 -6.24
CA LEU A 72 32.11 16.87 -5.10
C LEU A 72 32.73 17.29 -3.77
N ILE A 73 34.04 17.11 -3.59
CA ILE A 73 34.74 17.61 -2.39
C ILE A 73 34.67 19.13 -2.34
N ILE A 74 34.96 19.81 -3.46
CA ILE A 74 34.86 21.27 -3.57
C ILE A 74 33.43 21.73 -3.29
N ALA A 75 32.44 21.10 -3.91
CA ALA A 75 31.03 21.43 -3.69
C ALA A 75 30.63 21.21 -2.21
N SER A 76 31.10 20.13 -1.57
CA SER A 76 30.86 19.88 -0.15
C SER A 76 31.50 20.96 0.73
N TRP A 77 32.69 21.44 0.39
CA TRP A 77 33.33 22.56 1.09
C TRP A 77 32.55 23.86 0.91
N LEU A 78 32.06 24.15 -0.30
CA LEU A 78 31.23 25.33 -0.57
C LEU A 78 29.92 25.29 0.21
N VAL A 79 29.22 24.15 0.22
CA VAL A 79 27.98 23.97 1.00
C VAL A 79 28.26 24.14 2.50
N SER A 80 29.36 23.57 3.00
CA SER A 80 29.78 23.77 4.40
C SER A 80 30.12 25.23 4.70
N GLY A 81 30.78 25.93 3.78
CA GLY A 81 31.11 27.35 3.90
C GLY A 81 29.86 28.22 3.98
N VAL A 82 28.89 28.01 3.08
CA VAL A 82 27.59 28.71 3.10
C VAL A 82 26.83 28.44 4.39
N GLY A 83 26.82 27.19 4.87
CA GLY A 83 26.22 26.84 6.16
C GLY A 83 26.88 27.55 7.34
N GLY A 84 28.21 27.63 7.34
CA GLY A 84 28.98 28.38 8.34
C GLY A 84 28.68 29.88 8.32
N SER A 85 28.61 30.50 7.12
CA SER A 85 28.22 31.90 6.96
C SER A 85 26.80 32.17 7.43
N PHE A 86 25.86 31.24 7.21
CA PHE A 86 24.49 31.34 7.72
C PHE A 86 24.45 31.28 9.25
N SER A 87 25.26 30.41 9.87
CA SER A 87 25.40 30.37 11.33
C SER A 87 26.01 31.65 11.89
N ALA A 88 26.99 32.25 11.20
CA ALA A 88 27.57 33.53 11.59
C ALA A 88 26.55 34.69 11.45
N PHE A 89 25.73 34.66 10.40
CA PHE A 89 24.64 35.62 10.20
C PHE A 89 23.58 35.50 11.29
N VAL A 90 23.15 34.28 11.64
CA VAL A 90 22.22 34.04 12.76
C VAL A 90 22.84 34.50 14.09
N GLY A 91 24.13 34.20 14.33
CA GLY A 91 24.83 34.69 15.52
C GLY A 91 24.90 36.21 15.60
N SER A 92 25.22 36.88 14.48
CA SER A 92 25.24 38.34 14.39
C SER A 92 23.85 38.95 14.54
N PHE A 93 22.81 38.30 14.00
CA PHE A 93 21.42 38.72 14.15
C PHE A 93 20.95 38.58 15.59
N VAL A 94 21.28 37.47 16.27
CA VAL A 94 21.01 37.28 17.71
C VAL A 94 21.68 38.37 18.54
N ILE A 95 22.95 38.69 18.27
CA ILE A 95 23.68 39.78 18.93
C ILE A 95 22.98 41.13 18.69
N LEU A 96 22.58 41.43 17.45
CA LEU A 96 21.88 42.67 17.10
C LEU A 96 20.49 42.79 17.73
N THR A 97 19.75 41.68 17.87
CA THR A 97 18.44 41.67 18.55
C THR A 97 18.54 41.71 20.07
N LEU A 98 19.69 41.34 20.65
CA LEU A 98 19.94 41.35 22.10
C LEU A 98 20.74 42.58 22.56
N ASP A 99 21.02 43.53 21.67
CA ASP A 99 21.54 44.84 22.05
C ASP A 99 20.52 45.56 22.94
N SER A 100 20.85 45.71 24.22
CA SER A 100 19.94 46.04 25.32
C SER A 100 19.51 47.51 25.38
N SER A 101 19.75 48.27 24.32
CA SER A 101 19.48 49.71 24.26
C SER A 101 18.00 50.05 23.99
N ASP A 102 17.20 49.10 23.48
CA ASP A 102 15.73 49.25 23.31
C ASP A 102 14.99 47.98 23.80
N ALA A 103 14.13 48.12 24.81
CA ALA A 103 13.38 47.03 25.45
C ALA A 103 12.47 46.25 24.47
N ARG A 104 12.08 46.86 23.34
CA ARG A 104 11.32 46.17 22.28
C ARG A 104 12.18 45.17 21.51
N ASN A 105 13.41 45.51 21.17
CA ASN A 105 14.31 44.64 20.41
C ASN A 105 14.68 43.39 21.23
N PHE A 106 14.92 43.57 22.52
CA PHE A 106 15.17 42.47 23.46
C PHE A 106 13.96 41.50 23.55
N SER A 107 12.75 42.04 23.65
CA SER A 107 11.52 41.23 23.72
C SER A 107 11.24 40.47 22.42
N ILE A 108 11.49 41.09 21.26
CA ILE A 108 11.39 40.46 19.94
C ILE A 108 12.46 39.38 19.77
N GLY A 109 13.69 39.62 20.24
CA GLY A 109 14.79 38.65 20.22
C GLY A 109 14.48 37.39 21.03
N ILE A 110 13.94 37.53 22.25
CA ILE A 110 13.50 36.39 23.07
C ILE A 110 12.35 35.64 22.38
N ALA A 111 11.37 36.34 21.81
CA ALA A 111 10.26 35.71 21.10
C ALA A 111 10.74 34.88 19.89
N CYS A 112 11.70 35.40 19.13
CA CYS A 112 12.36 34.70 18.01
C CYS A 112 13.15 33.46 18.47
N LEU A 113 13.85 33.53 19.60
CA LEU A 113 14.59 32.40 20.16
C LEU A 113 13.66 31.29 20.65
N VAL A 114 12.55 31.65 21.33
CA VAL A 114 11.54 30.67 21.77
C VAL A 114 10.85 30.00 20.58
N THR A 115 10.56 30.75 19.51
CA THR A 115 9.99 30.17 18.29
C THR A 115 10.98 29.28 17.55
N LEU A 116 12.27 29.63 17.52
CA LEU A 116 13.33 28.74 17.00
C LEU A 116 13.47 27.46 17.83
N MET A 117 13.48 27.55 19.17
CA MET A 117 13.54 26.36 20.02
C MET A 117 12.31 25.45 19.89
N ALA A 118 11.12 26.03 19.77
CA ALA A 118 9.89 25.29 19.50
C ALA A 118 9.93 24.61 18.12
N PHE A 119 10.38 25.33 17.09
CA PHE A 119 10.60 24.79 15.74
C PHE A 119 11.58 23.61 15.75
N PHE A 120 12.72 23.73 16.45
CA PHE A 120 13.69 22.64 16.56
C PHE A 120 13.14 21.45 17.35
N SER A 121 12.47 21.68 18.47
CA SER A 121 11.85 20.61 19.27
C SER A 121 10.77 19.86 18.49
N MET A 122 9.95 20.58 17.72
CA MET A 122 8.94 20.00 16.83
C MET A 122 9.56 19.23 15.65
N THR A 123 10.64 19.75 15.08
CA THR A 123 11.39 19.06 14.01
C THR A 123 12.01 17.75 14.52
N ILE A 124 12.49 17.72 15.77
CA ILE A 124 13.05 16.53 16.43
C ILE A 124 11.97 15.47 16.71
N GLN A 125 10.76 15.88 17.08
CA GLN A 125 9.68 14.95 17.44
C GLN A 125 8.88 14.45 16.23
N SER A 126 8.67 15.30 15.21
CA SER A 126 7.67 15.09 14.15
C SER A 126 8.23 15.17 12.71
N GLY A 127 9.53 15.44 12.53
CA GLY A 127 10.16 15.52 11.20
C GLY A 127 10.05 16.89 10.52
N LEU A 128 10.82 17.08 9.44
CA LEU A 128 11.09 18.39 8.82
C LEU A 128 9.86 19.06 8.18
N VAL A 129 8.91 18.28 7.65
CA VAL A 129 7.69 18.82 7.02
C VAL A 129 6.77 19.46 8.06
N ALA A 130 6.61 18.83 9.22
CA ALA A 130 5.86 19.38 10.35
C ALA A 130 6.59 20.58 11.00
N GLY A 131 7.93 20.51 11.09
CA GLY A 131 8.77 21.62 11.52
C GLY A 131 8.60 22.85 10.63
N ALA A 132 8.76 22.70 9.31
CA ALA A 132 8.63 23.78 8.33
C ALA A 132 7.26 24.48 8.36
N LEU A 133 6.17 23.72 8.54
CA LEU A 133 4.81 24.26 8.68
C LEU A 133 4.63 25.07 9.98
N ALA A 134 5.19 24.60 11.11
CA ALA A 134 5.16 25.34 12.37
C ALA A 134 6.04 26.60 12.33
N GLY A 135 7.19 26.54 11.66
CA GLY A 135 8.08 27.69 11.45
C GLY A 135 7.44 28.81 10.63
N ALA A 136 6.68 28.45 9.58
CA ALA A 136 5.94 29.43 8.78
C ALA A 136 4.85 30.17 9.59
N VAL A 137 4.15 29.46 10.49
CA VAL A 137 3.15 30.05 11.40
C VAL A 137 3.80 30.95 12.44
N ALA A 138 4.95 30.56 12.99
CA ALA A 138 5.72 31.37 13.94
C ALA A 138 6.21 32.69 13.34
N VAL A 139 6.75 32.67 12.11
CA VAL A 139 7.21 33.87 11.39
C VAL A 139 6.05 34.82 11.06
N ALA A 140 4.87 34.28 10.74
CA ALA A 140 3.66 35.07 10.49
C ALA A 140 3.15 35.81 11.75
N VAL A 141 3.29 35.21 12.94
CA VAL A 141 2.87 35.81 14.23
C VAL A 141 3.87 36.88 14.70
N VAL A 142 5.17 36.69 14.48
CA VAL A 142 6.18 37.71 14.82
C VAL A 142 6.11 38.91 13.86
N GLY A 143 5.80 38.68 12.58
CA GLY A 143 5.62 39.73 11.58
C GLY A 143 4.45 40.68 11.85
N THR A 144 3.33 40.19 12.42
CA THR A 144 2.17 41.04 12.75
C THR A 144 2.40 41.88 14.01
N VAL A 145 3.15 41.38 14.99
CA VAL A 145 3.51 42.14 16.20
C VAL A 145 4.52 43.27 15.87
N ALA A 146 5.43 43.05 14.91
CA ALA A 146 6.39 44.06 14.48
C ALA A 146 5.73 45.23 13.70
N VAL A 147 4.69 44.96 12.90
CA VAL A 147 4.00 45.99 12.10
C VAL A 147 3.05 46.84 12.94
N VAL A 148 2.38 46.27 13.94
CA VAL A 148 1.47 47.03 14.84
C VAL A 148 2.25 47.96 15.78
N GLY A 149 3.49 47.62 16.14
CA GLY A 149 4.36 48.51 16.93
C GLY A 149 4.93 49.71 16.16
N ALA A 150 5.05 49.61 14.84
CA ALA A 150 5.63 50.64 13.97
C ALA A 150 4.65 51.78 13.61
N LEU A 151 3.34 51.56 13.71
CA LEU A 151 2.30 52.55 13.37
C LEU A 151 1.83 53.42 14.55
N ALA A 152 2.34 53.20 15.77
CA ALA A 152 1.90 53.94 16.96
C ALA A 152 2.71 55.22 17.25
N VAL A 153 3.74 55.56 16.45
CA VAL A 153 4.56 56.77 16.67
C VAL A 153 4.83 57.51 15.36
N THR A 154 3.80 58.17 14.82
CA THR A 154 3.99 59.34 13.94
C THR A 154 3.08 60.46 14.41
N GLY A 155 3.53 61.13 15.47
CA GLY A 155 2.95 62.35 15.98
C GLY A 155 4.05 63.31 16.43
N ALA A 156 4.87 63.79 15.51
CA ALA A 156 5.60 65.07 15.60
C ALA A 156 6.37 65.33 14.30
N VAL A 157 5.95 66.37 13.58
CA VAL A 157 6.65 66.94 12.42
C VAL A 157 7.72 67.92 12.93
N ALA A 158 8.97 67.79 12.47
CA ALA A 158 9.77 68.87 11.87
C ALA A 158 11.27 68.51 11.75
N GLY A 159 11.81 68.60 10.53
CA GLY A 159 13.16 69.13 10.28
C GLY A 159 14.29 68.17 9.88
N ALA A 160 14.73 68.36 8.62
CA ALA A 160 16.10 68.19 8.09
C ALA A 160 16.59 66.82 7.53
N LEU A 161 16.36 66.68 6.22
CA LEU A 161 17.33 66.35 5.15
C LEU A 161 18.20 65.08 5.21
N ALA A 162 17.82 64.15 4.33
CA ALA A 162 18.62 63.47 3.28
C ALA A 162 19.66 62.39 3.66
N THR A 163 19.61 61.31 2.84
CA THR A 163 20.45 60.10 2.79
C THR A 163 20.16 59.11 3.94
N GLU A 164 19.63 57.91 3.75
CA GLU A 164 19.82 56.91 2.69
C GLU A 164 18.49 56.18 2.39
N VAL A 165 17.89 56.46 1.24
CA VAL A 165 16.77 55.68 0.68
C VAL A 165 17.23 55.19 -0.68
N ALA A 166 17.82 53.99 -0.72
CA ALA A 166 18.04 53.26 -1.97
C ALA A 166 18.12 51.73 -1.81
N GLY A 167 18.21 51.18 -0.59
CA GLY A 167 18.44 49.73 -0.40
C GLY A 167 17.22 48.86 -0.05
N ALA A 168 16.09 49.43 0.37
CA ALA A 168 15.05 48.65 1.06
C ALA A 168 13.72 48.48 0.30
N LEU A 169 13.58 49.04 -0.91
CA LEU A 169 12.31 49.00 -1.68
C LEU A 169 12.29 48.05 -2.88
N ALA A 170 13.38 47.31 -3.14
CA ALA A 170 13.43 46.36 -4.25
C ALA A 170 12.99 44.92 -3.91
N VAL A 171 12.66 44.62 -2.64
CA VAL A 171 12.32 43.24 -2.21
C VAL A 171 10.84 43.07 -1.84
N THR A 172 10.04 44.14 -1.78
CA THR A 172 8.66 44.07 -1.28
C THR A 172 7.57 43.87 -2.34
N LEU A 173 7.89 43.83 -3.65
CA LEU A 173 6.88 43.62 -4.70
C LEU A 173 6.87 42.26 -5.39
N ALA A 174 7.82 41.36 -5.10
CA ALA A 174 7.80 39.99 -5.65
C ALA A 174 7.08 38.97 -4.74
N GLY A 175 6.74 39.35 -3.49
CA GLY A 175 6.19 38.44 -2.47
C GLY A 175 4.68 38.53 -2.23
N ALA A 176 3.95 39.44 -2.88
CA ALA A 176 2.56 39.72 -2.53
C ALA A 176 1.52 38.74 -3.15
N VAL A 177 1.91 37.91 -4.13
CA VAL A 177 0.98 36.96 -4.79
C VAL A 177 1.05 35.55 -4.18
N ALA A 178 2.09 35.23 -3.40
CA ALA A 178 2.24 33.92 -2.75
C ALA A 178 1.52 33.81 -1.39
N VAL A 179 1.16 34.94 -0.76
CA VAL A 179 0.62 34.99 0.61
C VAL A 179 -0.88 34.67 0.67
N THR A 180 -1.64 34.91 -0.40
CA THR A 180 -3.09 34.67 -0.42
C THR A 180 -3.45 33.19 -0.60
N VAL A 181 -2.60 32.41 -1.26
CA VAL A 181 -2.80 30.96 -1.43
C VAL A 181 -2.38 30.16 -0.19
N ALA A 182 -1.38 30.64 0.56
CA ALA A 182 -0.91 30.01 1.79
C ALA A 182 -1.88 30.17 2.97
N LEU A 183 -2.60 31.30 3.05
CA LEU A 183 -3.57 31.57 4.14
C LEU A 183 -4.84 30.71 4.07
N ALA A 184 -5.21 30.20 2.88
CA ALA A 184 -6.39 29.34 2.73
C ALA A 184 -6.13 27.92 3.25
N VAL A 185 -4.89 27.42 3.13
CA VAL A 185 -4.50 26.07 3.55
C VAL A 185 -4.21 26.01 5.06
N ALA A 186 -3.69 27.10 5.64
CA ALA A 186 -3.39 27.18 7.07
C ALA A 186 -4.64 27.17 7.98
N ARG A 187 -5.79 27.66 7.49
CA ARG A 187 -7.06 27.62 8.26
C ARG A 187 -7.68 26.23 8.36
N ALA A 188 -7.41 25.32 7.42
CA ALA A 188 -8.00 23.99 7.42
C ALA A 188 -7.32 23.01 8.40
N VAL A 189 -6.07 23.27 8.78
CA VAL A 189 -5.27 22.35 9.62
C VAL A 189 -5.25 22.77 11.10
N ALA A 190 -5.63 24.02 11.40
CA ALA A 190 -5.67 24.57 12.76
C ALA A 190 -6.70 23.94 13.70
N LEU A 191 -7.58 23.04 13.23
CA LEU A 191 -8.62 22.42 14.06
C LEU A 191 -8.30 21.02 14.60
N ALA A 192 -7.16 20.40 14.22
CA ALA A 192 -6.98 18.96 14.43
C ALA A 192 -6.03 18.54 15.58
N VAL A 193 -5.30 19.46 16.24
CA VAL A 193 -4.34 19.04 17.28
C VAL A 193 -4.41 19.95 18.52
N ALA A 194 -5.58 19.99 19.13
CA ALA A 194 -5.75 20.42 20.51
C ALA A 194 -5.61 19.18 21.42
N GLY A 195 -4.55 19.08 22.21
CA GLY A 195 -4.47 17.99 23.21
C GLY A 195 -3.15 17.82 23.96
N ALA A 196 -2.02 18.23 23.41
CA ALA A 196 -0.71 17.92 24.02
C ALA A 196 0.06 19.17 24.54
N LEU A 197 -0.65 20.23 24.92
CA LEU A 197 -0.08 21.59 25.00
C LEU A 197 0.14 22.16 26.41
N THR A 198 -0.17 21.45 27.50
CA THR A 198 -0.26 22.13 28.81
C THR A 198 0.96 22.01 29.73
N ARG A 199 1.87 21.04 29.54
CA ARG A 199 2.95 20.80 30.52
C ARG A 199 4.33 21.37 30.16
N ALA A 200 4.67 21.44 28.86
CA ALA A 200 5.97 21.98 28.44
C ALA A 200 5.96 23.52 28.34
N VAL A 201 4.83 24.11 27.95
CA VAL A 201 4.67 25.57 27.85
C VAL A 201 4.62 26.23 29.23
N ALA A 202 4.01 25.57 30.23
CA ALA A 202 3.94 26.09 31.59
C ALA A 202 5.33 26.23 32.27
N LEU A 203 6.25 25.31 32.00
CA LEU A 203 7.61 25.37 32.56
C LEU A 203 8.46 26.46 31.89
N ALA A 204 8.32 26.63 30.56
CA ALA A 204 9.03 27.66 29.80
C ALA A 204 8.53 29.08 30.13
N VAL A 205 7.21 29.23 30.32
CA VAL A 205 6.60 30.51 30.73
C VAL A 205 6.96 30.85 32.18
N ALA A 206 7.00 29.87 33.09
CA ALA A 206 7.41 30.12 34.48
C ALA A 206 8.86 30.59 34.61
N VAL A 207 9.78 30.06 33.79
CA VAL A 207 11.19 30.50 33.75
C VAL A 207 11.32 31.89 33.12
N ALA A 208 10.55 32.18 32.06
CA ALA A 208 10.55 33.50 31.43
C ALA A 208 9.99 34.60 32.36
N VAL A 209 8.97 34.28 33.16
CA VAL A 209 8.39 35.21 34.15
C VAL A 209 9.33 35.43 35.35
N ALA A 210 10.05 34.39 35.78
CA ALA A 210 11.04 34.53 36.85
C ALA A 210 12.23 35.43 36.46
N VAL A 211 12.62 35.42 35.18
CA VAL A 211 13.69 36.28 34.66
C VAL A 211 13.21 37.71 34.40
N ALA A 212 11.94 37.91 34.01
CA ALA A 212 11.36 39.23 33.80
C ALA A 212 11.20 40.05 35.11
N VAL A 213 11.05 39.39 36.26
CA VAL A 213 10.89 40.06 37.58
C VAL A 213 12.24 40.46 38.20
N ALA A 214 13.37 39.93 37.72
CA ALA A 214 14.70 40.27 38.26
C ALA A 214 15.34 41.52 37.64
N GLY A 215 14.76 42.09 36.58
CA GLY A 215 15.36 43.15 35.75
C GLY A 215 15.11 44.60 36.18
N THR A 216 14.67 44.87 37.42
CA THR A 216 14.30 46.23 37.85
C THR A 216 15.28 46.90 38.80
N LEU A 217 16.59 46.63 38.75
CA LEU A 217 17.58 47.44 39.49
C LEU A 217 18.83 47.71 38.63
N ALA A 218 18.93 48.96 38.19
CA ALA A 218 19.98 49.53 37.37
C ALA A 218 21.30 49.70 38.15
N THR A 219 22.44 49.39 37.53
CA THR A 219 23.73 50.09 37.74
C THR A 219 24.63 49.93 36.51
N GLU A 220 25.48 50.92 36.23
CA GLU A 220 26.28 51.10 35.01
C GLU A 220 27.42 50.07 34.78
N VAL A 221 27.47 48.99 35.56
CA VAL A 221 28.35 47.83 35.29
C VAL A 221 27.68 46.83 34.32
N ALA A 222 26.39 47.04 34.00
CA ALA A 222 25.54 46.10 33.26
C ALA A 222 25.87 45.92 31.76
N VAL A 223 26.54 46.88 31.12
CA VAL A 223 26.79 46.83 29.65
C VAL A 223 27.78 45.72 29.27
N ALA A 224 28.84 45.50 30.07
CA ALA A 224 29.82 44.45 29.82
C ALA A 224 29.29 43.04 30.18
N LEU A 225 28.48 42.94 31.24
CA LEU A 225 27.82 41.70 31.66
C LEU A 225 26.77 41.24 30.63
N ASN A 226 26.02 42.17 30.02
CA ASN A 226 25.03 41.84 28.99
C ASN A 226 25.64 41.36 27.67
N PHE A 227 26.76 41.95 27.23
CA PHE A 227 27.49 41.45 26.06
C PHE A 227 28.05 40.04 26.31
N ALA A 228 28.64 39.81 27.49
CA ALA A 228 29.17 38.50 27.86
C ALA A 228 28.06 37.42 27.94
N VAL A 229 26.89 37.74 28.48
CA VAL A 229 25.74 36.83 28.54
C VAL A 229 25.15 36.57 27.14
N ALA A 230 25.03 37.58 26.29
CA ALA A 230 24.54 37.41 24.92
C ALA A 230 25.49 36.53 24.07
N VAL A 231 26.81 36.74 24.19
CA VAL A 231 27.82 35.89 23.57
C VAL A 231 27.76 34.47 24.12
N ALA A 232 27.59 34.29 25.44
CA ALA A 232 27.48 32.96 26.05
C ALA A 232 26.23 32.20 25.57
N VAL A 233 25.09 32.88 25.44
CA VAL A 233 23.85 32.27 24.91
C VAL A 233 24.00 31.92 23.43
N ALA A 234 24.58 32.80 22.61
CA ALA A 234 24.83 32.53 21.19
C ALA A 234 25.77 31.33 21.00
N LEU A 235 26.84 31.23 21.80
CA LEU A 235 27.76 30.10 21.80
C LEU A 235 27.08 28.80 22.26
N ALA A 236 26.22 28.87 23.28
CA ALA A 236 25.46 27.72 23.77
C ALA A 236 24.45 27.19 22.71
N VAL A 237 23.73 28.08 22.04
CA VAL A 237 22.79 27.72 20.96
C VAL A 237 23.55 27.14 19.75
N ALA A 238 24.64 27.76 19.33
CA ALA A 238 25.49 27.23 18.26
C ALA A 238 26.06 25.84 18.61
N GLY A 239 26.52 25.67 19.86
CA GLY A 239 26.97 24.38 20.37
C GLY A 239 25.87 23.32 20.37
N ALA A 240 24.65 23.66 20.78
CA ALA A 240 23.51 22.76 20.76
C ALA A 240 23.12 22.33 19.32
N ILE A 241 23.10 23.27 18.37
CA ILE A 241 22.84 22.98 16.95
C ILE A 241 23.94 22.06 16.37
N MET A 242 25.20 22.30 16.72
CA MET A 242 26.33 21.47 16.30
C MET A 242 26.19 20.04 16.82
N LEU A 243 25.89 19.88 18.12
CA LEU A 243 25.69 18.56 18.74
C LEU A 243 24.48 17.84 18.15
N LEU A 244 23.38 18.55 17.90
CA LEU A 244 22.19 17.98 17.27
C LEU A 244 22.46 17.54 15.83
N SER A 245 23.17 18.35 15.05
CA SER A 245 23.56 18.01 13.67
C SER A 245 24.48 16.79 13.64
N ALA A 246 25.45 16.72 14.56
CA ALA A 246 26.32 15.57 14.73
C ALA A 246 25.53 14.31 15.13
N TYR A 247 24.55 14.45 16.02
CA TYR A 247 23.68 13.35 16.45
C TYR A 247 22.78 12.84 15.32
N ILE A 248 22.15 13.71 14.53
CA ILE A 248 21.35 13.34 13.36
C ILE A 248 22.23 12.66 12.31
N GLY A 249 23.42 13.22 12.04
CA GLY A 249 24.40 12.63 11.12
C GLY A 249 24.85 11.24 11.56
N TRP A 250 25.16 11.08 12.85
CA TRP A 250 25.51 9.78 13.44
C TRP A 250 24.37 8.77 13.34
N ARG A 251 23.13 9.16 13.68
CA ARG A 251 21.94 8.30 13.54
C ARG A 251 21.65 7.89 12.11
N ALA A 252 21.80 8.81 11.16
CA ALA A 252 21.65 8.51 9.74
C ALA A 252 22.70 7.49 9.27
N PHE A 253 23.94 7.61 9.78
CA PHE A 253 25.03 6.70 9.49
C PHE A 253 24.84 5.31 10.13
N THR A 254 24.30 5.23 11.35
CA THR A 254 24.03 3.96 12.05
C THR A 254 22.79 3.23 11.54
N GLY A 255 22.04 3.80 10.59
CA GLY A 255 20.98 3.08 9.87
C GLY A 255 19.56 3.37 10.32
N ASN A 256 19.33 4.36 11.20
CA ASN A 256 18.00 4.67 11.73
C ASN A 256 17.02 5.11 10.61
N GLU A 257 15.83 4.50 10.56
CA GLU A 257 14.83 4.77 9.51
C GLU A 257 14.28 6.19 9.55
N LYS A 258 14.18 6.81 10.74
CA LYS A 258 13.69 8.20 10.88
C LYS A 258 14.57 9.21 10.14
N ASP A 259 15.85 8.90 9.97
CA ASP A 259 16.85 9.77 9.35
C ASP A 259 17.30 9.22 7.98
N ALA A 260 16.57 8.25 7.41
CA ALA A 260 16.89 7.64 6.11
C ALA A 260 16.94 8.67 4.96
N TRP A 261 16.23 9.79 5.10
CA TRP A 261 16.28 10.90 4.15
C TRP A 261 17.68 11.51 4.03
N VAL A 262 18.41 11.68 5.14
CA VAL A 262 19.80 12.22 5.14
C VAL A 262 20.71 11.30 4.34
N ARG A 263 20.60 9.98 4.59
CA ARG A 263 21.35 8.96 3.85
C ARG A 263 21.00 8.98 2.36
N SER A 264 19.72 9.15 2.02
CA SER A 264 19.25 9.26 0.65
C SER A 264 19.85 10.48 -0.08
N PHE A 265 19.88 11.66 0.57
CA PHE A 265 20.55 12.84 0.04
C PHE A 265 22.06 12.62 -0.13
N ALA A 266 22.71 12.02 0.87
CA ALA A 266 24.14 11.72 0.81
C ALA A 266 24.47 10.77 -0.36
N PHE A 267 23.68 9.72 -0.57
CA PHE A 267 23.84 8.80 -1.71
C PHE A 267 23.53 9.49 -3.04
N ALA A 268 22.49 10.32 -3.10
CA ALA A 268 22.16 11.09 -4.29
C ALA A 268 23.29 12.03 -4.70
N PHE A 269 23.86 12.75 -3.74
CA PHE A 269 25.01 13.63 -3.94
C PHE A 269 26.25 12.81 -4.36
N ALA A 270 26.57 11.74 -3.63
CA ALA A 270 27.74 10.90 -3.87
C ALA A 270 27.68 10.13 -5.21
N ALA A 271 26.48 9.86 -5.74
CA ALA A 271 26.28 9.24 -7.05
C ALA A 271 26.34 10.24 -8.21
N THR A 272 26.41 11.54 -7.96
CA THR A 272 26.49 12.57 -9.01
C THR A 272 27.76 12.38 -9.83
N GLY A 273 27.61 12.19 -11.15
CA GLY A 273 28.73 11.91 -12.04
C GLY A 273 29.34 10.51 -11.87
N GLY A 274 28.70 9.62 -11.10
CA GLY A 274 29.06 8.22 -10.97
C GLY A 274 28.52 7.37 -12.12
N THR A 275 28.71 6.06 -12.03
CA THR A 275 28.12 5.11 -12.98
C THR A 275 26.59 5.13 -12.86
N SER A 276 25.88 5.19 -13.99
CA SER A 276 24.42 5.26 -14.00
C SER A 276 23.81 4.06 -14.72
N PHE A 277 22.97 3.30 -14.03
CA PHE A 277 22.03 2.32 -14.58
C PHE A 277 20.58 2.84 -14.49
N ARG A 278 20.39 4.17 -14.40
CA ARG A 278 19.08 4.76 -14.20
C ARG A 278 18.13 4.37 -15.35
N GLY A 279 17.02 3.71 -15.03
CA GLY A 279 16.06 3.27 -16.03
C GLY A 279 16.56 2.16 -16.95
N ALA A 280 17.74 1.58 -16.69
CA ALA A 280 18.27 0.48 -17.48
C ALA A 280 17.47 -0.79 -17.22
N ASN A 281 17.32 -1.62 -18.24
CA ASN A 281 16.81 -2.97 -18.09
C ASN A 281 17.98 -3.91 -17.74
N LEU A 282 18.05 -4.37 -16.49
CA LEU A 282 19.08 -5.27 -15.99
C LEU A 282 18.52 -6.67 -15.72
N SER A 283 17.43 -7.07 -16.39
CA SER A 283 16.86 -8.38 -16.14
C SER A 283 17.91 -9.47 -16.40
N ASP A 284 18.08 -10.41 -15.48
CA ASP A 284 19.04 -11.51 -15.57
C ASP A 284 20.52 -11.07 -15.66
N ALA A 285 20.82 -9.79 -15.40
CA ALA A 285 22.19 -9.29 -15.36
C ALA A 285 22.96 -9.78 -14.12
N ASN A 286 24.28 -9.86 -14.22
CA ASN A 286 25.13 -10.41 -13.16
C ASN A 286 26.16 -9.39 -12.66
N PHE A 287 26.10 -9.03 -11.37
CA PHE A 287 27.03 -8.11 -10.70
C PHE A 287 27.96 -8.81 -9.70
N ASN A 288 28.16 -10.13 -9.82
CA ASN A 288 28.95 -10.88 -8.85
C ASN A 288 30.33 -10.26 -8.63
N ASN A 289 30.72 -10.06 -7.37
CA ASN A 289 31.99 -9.43 -6.97
C ASN A 289 32.23 -7.99 -7.46
N ALA A 290 31.27 -7.36 -8.16
CA ALA A 290 31.41 -6.01 -8.66
C ALA A 290 31.52 -4.99 -7.52
N THR A 291 32.14 -3.85 -7.79
CA THR A 291 32.17 -2.71 -6.88
C THR A 291 31.18 -1.65 -7.35
N LEU A 292 30.10 -1.41 -6.60
CA LEU A 292 29.04 -0.45 -6.94
C LEU A 292 29.15 0.85 -6.14
N LYS A 293 30.36 1.40 -6.01
CA LYS A 293 30.54 2.70 -5.35
C LYS A 293 29.76 3.75 -6.13
N SER A 294 29.03 4.65 -5.46
CA SER A 294 28.45 5.84 -6.10
C SER A 294 27.73 5.55 -7.43
N THR A 295 26.85 4.55 -7.42
CA THR A 295 26.15 4.06 -8.61
C THR A 295 24.66 4.38 -8.49
N ASP A 296 24.03 4.76 -9.61
CA ASP A 296 22.61 5.11 -9.69
C ASP A 296 21.78 3.97 -10.31
N PHE A 297 20.83 3.42 -9.54
CA PHE A 297 19.90 2.36 -9.97
C PHE A 297 18.44 2.84 -10.00
N ARG A 298 18.19 4.15 -9.92
CA ARG A 298 16.81 4.67 -9.92
C ARG A 298 16.04 4.18 -11.14
N ASN A 299 14.86 3.64 -10.90
CA ASN A 299 13.95 3.13 -11.93
C ASN A 299 14.55 2.01 -12.81
N ALA A 300 15.67 1.41 -12.41
CA ALA A 300 16.21 0.24 -13.10
C ALA A 300 15.27 -0.96 -12.91
N ILE A 301 15.14 -1.80 -13.94
CA ILE A 301 14.43 -3.07 -13.86
C ILE A 301 15.45 -4.11 -13.40
N LEU A 302 15.22 -4.72 -12.23
CA LEU A 302 16.18 -5.61 -11.56
C LEU A 302 15.73 -7.08 -11.52
N THR A 303 14.80 -7.47 -12.40
CA THR A 303 14.26 -8.83 -12.46
C THR A 303 15.37 -9.86 -12.62
N ARG A 304 15.56 -10.72 -11.63
CA ARG A 304 16.54 -11.78 -11.53
C ARG A 304 18.00 -11.31 -11.62
N THR A 305 18.26 -10.03 -11.35
CA THR A 305 19.63 -9.48 -11.30
C THR A 305 20.40 -10.08 -10.12
N CYS A 306 21.58 -10.63 -10.38
CA CYS A 306 22.43 -11.25 -9.37
C CYS A 306 23.38 -10.22 -8.73
N PHE A 307 23.43 -10.19 -7.40
CA PHE A 307 24.29 -9.28 -6.64
C PHE A 307 25.23 -10.01 -5.65
N HIS A 308 25.46 -11.31 -5.84
CA HIS A 308 26.25 -12.10 -4.90
C HIS A 308 27.66 -11.53 -4.72
N GLN A 309 28.10 -11.34 -3.48
CA GLN A 309 29.40 -10.74 -3.12
C GLN A 309 29.66 -9.34 -3.70
N THR A 310 28.62 -8.63 -4.14
CA THR A 310 28.74 -7.24 -4.63
C THR A 310 29.15 -6.31 -3.49
N LYS A 311 30.12 -5.44 -3.76
CA LYS A 311 30.67 -4.50 -2.77
C LYS A 311 29.93 -3.16 -2.84
N LEU A 312 29.55 -2.64 -1.68
CA LEU A 312 28.92 -1.32 -1.50
C LEU A 312 27.51 -1.19 -2.12
N LEU A 313 26.81 -2.31 -2.32
CA LEU A 313 25.43 -2.31 -2.84
C LEU A 313 24.49 -1.53 -1.92
N GLU A 314 24.69 -1.60 -0.60
CA GLU A 314 23.94 -0.87 0.41
C GLU A 314 24.12 0.66 0.36
N ARG A 315 25.04 1.16 -0.48
CA ARG A 315 25.36 2.58 -0.64
C ARG A 315 24.97 3.15 -2.01
N VAL A 316 24.27 2.36 -2.83
CA VAL A 316 23.81 2.81 -4.15
C VAL A 316 22.62 3.75 -4.02
N ARG A 317 22.41 4.57 -5.05
CA ARG A 317 21.18 5.34 -5.18
C ARG A 317 20.10 4.43 -5.77
N SER A 318 19.37 3.74 -4.90
CA SER A 318 18.40 2.70 -5.27
C SER A 318 17.09 3.22 -5.86
N GLY A 319 16.67 4.45 -5.54
CA GLY A 319 15.34 4.92 -5.93
C GLY A 319 14.25 4.05 -5.31
N THR A 320 13.20 3.73 -6.06
CA THR A 320 12.05 2.90 -5.64
C THR A 320 12.29 1.39 -5.69
N THR A 321 13.47 0.94 -6.11
CA THR A 321 13.80 -0.49 -6.16
C THR A 321 13.91 -1.11 -4.76
N TYR A 322 13.81 -2.45 -4.68
CA TYR A 322 13.95 -3.21 -3.43
C TYR A 322 15.32 -3.01 -2.76
N LEU A 323 16.35 -2.54 -3.49
CA LEU A 323 17.70 -2.25 -2.95
C LEU A 323 17.73 -1.15 -1.87
N ARG A 324 16.63 -0.38 -1.71
CA ARG A 324 16.51 0.58 -0.59
C ARG A 324 16.40 -0.13 0.77
N ILE A 325 15.96 -1.38 0.81
CA ILE A 325 15.74 -2.14 2.04
C ILE A 325 17.07 -2.78 2.43
N LEU A 326 17.66 -2.29 3.53
CA LEU A 326 19.01 -2.68 3.94
C LEU A 326 19.15 -4.19 4.21
N GLN A 327 18.12 -4.83 4.78
CA GLN A 327 18.14 -6.27 5.03
C GLN A 327 18.11 -7.09 3.73
N LEU A 328 17.34 -6.67 2.72
CA LEU A 328 17.35 -7.32 1.40
C LEU A 328 18.69 -7.16 0.71
N SER A 329 19.28 -5.96 0.71
CA SER A 329 20.61 -5.74 0.13
C SER A 329 21.67 -6.64 0.76
N LYS A 330 21.61 -6.86 2.08
CA LYS A 330 22.49 -7.83 2.75
C LYS A 330 22.23 -9.26 2.30
N LEU A 331 20.97 -9.69 2.23
CA LEU A 331 20.58 -11.02 1.75
C LEU A 331 21.09 -11.26 0.31
N LEU A 332 20.92 -10.30 -0.60
CA LEU A 332 21.35 -10.40 -1.99
C LEU A 332 22.88 -10.53 -2.14
N ILE A 333 23.64 -9.91 -1.23
CA ILE A 333 25.11 -9.97 -1.23
C ILE A 333 25.60 -11.30 -0.65
N THR A 334 25.04 -11.74 0.48
CA THR A 334 25.59 -12.86 1.26
C THR A 334 24.90 -14.20 1.02
N GLY A 335 23.67 -14.19 0.49
CA GLY A 335 22.78 -15.33 0.47
C GLY A 335 22.27 -15.74 1.85
N GLN A 336 22.46 -14.94 2.91
CA GLN A 336 22.10 -15.30 4.28
C GLN A 336 20.84 -14.55 4.75
N GLY A 337 19.70 -15.23 4.71
CA GLY A 337 18.39 -14.73 5.12
C GLY A 337 17.74 -15.53 6.25
N GLN A 338 18.45 -16.47 6.86
CA GLN A 338 17.90 -17.34 7.91
C GLN A 338 17.23 -16.54 9.04
N GLY A 339 15.99 -16.91 9.38
CA GLY A 339 15.22 -16.31 10.47
C GLY A 339 14.90 -14.83 10.28
N LYS A 340 15.05 -14.28 9.06
CA LYS A 340 14.76 -12.87 8.78
C LYS A 340 13.30 -12.67 8.40
N ASN A 341 12.80 -11.47 8.68
CA ASN A 341 11.47 -11.04 8.33
C ASN A 341 11.52 -10.21 7.04
N PHE A 342 10.85 -10.72 6.01
CA PHE A 342 10.66 -10.08 4.70
C PHE A 342 9.17 -9.93 4.37
N GLU A 343 8.31 -9.91 5.38
CA GLU A 343 6.86 -9.90 5.22
C GLU A 343 6.37 -8.65 4.48
N ARG A 344 5.35 -8.85 3.63
CA ARG A 344 4.63 -7.77 2.92
C ARG A 344 5.53 -6.90 2.04
N LEU A 345 6.64 -7.46 1.59
CA LEU A 345 7.53 -6.79 0.64
C LEU A 345 7.13 -7.14 -0.79
N ASN A 346 7.25 -6.17 -1.70
CA ASN A 346 7.27 -6.46 -3.13
C ASN A 346 8.70 -6.87 -3.51
N LEU A 347 8.87 -8.15 -3.80
CA LEU A 347 10.10 -8.82 -4.18
C LEU A 347 9.95 -9.48 -5.57
N GLN A 348 9.03 -8.97 -6.40
CA GLN A 348 8.80 -9.51 -7.73
C GLN A 348 10.11 -9.56 -8.51
N GLY A 349 10.41 -10.73 -9.07
CA GLY A 349 11.61 -10.99 -9.83
C GLY A 349 12.89 -10.97 -8.99
N ILE A 350 12.87 -11.10 -7.66
CA ILE A 350 14.13 -11.10 -6.90
C ILE A 350 15.00 -12.33 -7.25
N ASN A 351 16.33 -12.17 -7.25
CA ASN A 351 17.26 -13.30 -7.36
C ASN A 351 17.76 -13.74 -5.99
N LEU A 352 17.32 -14.90 -5.53
CA LEU A 352 17.68 -15.54 -4.28
C LEU A 352 18.23 -16.95 -4.51
N LYS A 353 18.80 -17.20 -5.70
CA LYS A 353 19.41 -18.49 -6.06
C LYS A 353 20.46 -18.90 -5.02
N GLY A 354 20.33 -20.11 -4.48
CA GLY A 354 21.23 -20.71 -3.49
C GLY A 354 21.21 -20.02 -2.12
N ALA A 355 20.24 -19.15 -1.84
CA ALA A 355 20.17 -18.44 -0.56
C ALA A 355 19.74 -19.39 0.57
N ASN A 356 20.32 -19.20 1.76
CA ASN A 356 19.82 -19.76 3.01
C ASN A 356 18.70 -18.88 3.54
N LEU A 357 17.46 -19.33 3.39
CA LEU A 357 16.21 -18.69 3.82
C LEU A 357 15.49 -19.54 4.87
N ALA A 358 16.20 -20.45 5.56
CA ALA A 358 15.59 -21.30 6.56
C ALA A 358 14.95 -20.44 7.67
N ASP A 359 13.77 -20.82 8.15
CA ASP A 359 13.03 -20.07 9.18
C ASP A 359 12.67 -18.62 8.79
N ALA A 360 12.91 -18.18 7.55
CA ALA A 360 12.59 -16.82 7.11
C ALA A 360 11.09 -16.62 6.95
N SER A 361 10.60 -15.41 7.18
CA SER A 361 9.19 -15.05 7.01
C SER A 361 8.98 -14.22 5.75
N PHE A 362 8.18 -14.74 4.82
CA PHE A 362 7.73 -14.04 3.61
C PHE A 362 6.22 -13.80 3.64
N ILE A 363 5.60 -13.81 4.81
CA ILE A 363 4.14 -13.72 4.95
C ILE A 363 3.59 -12.49 4.21
N GLY A 364 2.66 -12.71 3.28
CA GLY A 364 2.04 -11.63 2.51
C GLY A 364 2.97 -10.92 1.51
N SER A 365 4.13 -11.48 1.20
CA SER A 365 5.08 -10.89 0.23
C SER A 365 4.74 -11.31 -1.19
N ASP A 366 5.18 -10.52 -2.15
CA ASP A 366 5.12 -10.86 -3.57
C ASP A 366 6.50 -11.30 -4.04
N LEU A 367 6.64 -12.59 -4.34
CA LEU A 367 7.84 -13.24 -4.87
C LEU A 367 7.61 -13.72 -6.32
N SER A 368 6.58 -13.23 -7.02
CA SER A 368 6.30 -13.63 -8.40
C SER A 368 7.53 -13.43 -9.30
N GLU A 369 7.79 -14.37 -10.21
CA GLU A 369 8.98 -14.44 -11.07
C GLU A 369 10.34 -14.50 -10.35
N ALA A 370 10.37 -14.73 -9.04
CA ALA A 370 11.62 -14.83 -8.30
C ALA A 370 12.43 -16.06 -8.73
N ASN A 371 13.75 -15.95 -8.64
CA ASN A 371 14.67 -17.07 -8.79
C ASN A 371 15.04 -17.59 -7.40
N LEU A 372 14.47 -18.72 -6.99
CA LEU A 372 14.74 -19.43 -5.74
C LEU A 372 15.44 -20.78 -5.99
N GLN A 373 16.07 -20.94 -7.17
CA GLN A 373 16.79 -22.16 -7.50
C GLN A 373 17.80 -22.51 -6.41
N ASP A 374 17.86 -23.77 -6.00
CA ASP A 374 18.78 -24.28 -4.98
C ASP A 374 18.69 -23.58 -3.59
N ALA A 375 17.70 -22.71 -3.36
CA ALA A 375 17.54 -22.01 -2.08
C ALA A 375 17.08 -22.97 -0.96
N ASP A 376 17.51 -22.72 0.27
CA ASP A 376 17.01 -23.43 1.45
C ASP A 376 15.89 -22.63 2.09
N LEU A 377 14.64 -23.06 1.90
CA LEU A 377 13.43 -22.50 2.50
C LEU A 377 12.89 -23.42 3.61
N SER A 378 13.75 -24.23 4.23
CA SER A 378 13.33 -25.12 5.31
C SER A 378 12.67 -24.33 6.44
N ARG A 379 11.45 -24.71 6.82
CA ARG A 379 10.64 -24.01 7.85
C ARG A 379 10.35 -22.53 7.56
N ALA A 380 10.46 -22.11 6.30
CA ALA A 380 10.08 -20.75 5.92
C ALA A 380 8.56 -20.53 6.03
N TYR A 381 8.15 -19.32 6.40
CA TYR A 381 6.75 -18.92 6.44
C TYR A 381 6.36 -18.30 5.10
N LEU A 382 5.70 -19.10 4.25
CA LEU A 382 5.19 -18.71 2.93
C LEU A 382 3.68 -18.44 2.95
N LYS A 383 3.12 -18.16 4.15
CA LYS A 383 1.71 -17.87 4.29
C LYS A 383 1.35 -16.66 3.44
N GLN A 384 0.39 -16.81 2.54
CA GLN A 384 -0.15 -15.69 1.76
C GLN A 384 0.89 -15.01 0.86
N THR A 385 1.95 -15.74 0.51
CA THR A 385 3.01 -15.29 -0.37
C THR A 385 2.62 -15.56 -1.82
N GLN A 386 2.75 -14.59 -2.71
CA GLN A 386 2.55 -14.78 -4.16
C GLN A 386 3.84 -15.32 -4.78
N LEU A 387 3.76 -16.39 -5.55
CA LEU A 387 4.90 -17.14 -6.11
C LEU A 387 4.67 -17.49 -7.60
N ASP A 388 3.85 -16.72 -8.29
CA ASP A 388 3.51 -16.93 -9.71
C ASP A 388 4.77 -16.92 -10.56
N GLY A 389 4.99 -17.97 -11.37
CA GLY A 389 6.20 -18.06 -12.21
C GLY A 389 7.53 -18.13 -11.44
N THR A 390 7.50 -18.41 -10.13
CA THR A 390 8.71 -18.56 -9.31
C THR A 390 9.47 -19.83 -9.67
N ASP A 391 10.80 -19.74 -9.72
CA ASP A 391 11.65 -20.88 -10.00
C ASP A 391 12.17 -21.51 -8.69
N PHE A 392 11.58 -22.62 -8.27
CA PHE A 392 12.04 -23.41 -7.11
C PHE A 392 12.96 -24.58 -7.50
N THR A 393 13.51 -24.62 -8.72
CA THR A 393 14.29 -25.80 -9.15
C THR A 393 15.43 -26.11 -8.16
N GLY A 394 15.45 -27.32 -7.59
CA GLY A 394 16.46 -27.75 -6.59
C GLY A 394 16.30 -27.18 -5.18
N ALA A 395 15.31 -26.31 -4.93
CA ALA A 395 15.08 -25.68 -3.63
C ALA A 395 14.66 -26.69 -2.56
N THR A 396 14.92 -26.37 -1.29
CA THR A 396 14.47 -27.17 -0.13
C THR A 396 13.26 -26.51 0.52
N LEU A 397 12.11 -27.19 0.55
CA LEU A 397 10.87 -26.71 1.19
C LEU A 397 10.49 -27.50 2.47
N THR A 398 11.41 -28.31 3.00
CA THR A 398 11.11 -29.18 4.14
C THR A 398 10.68 -28.39 5.37
N GLY A 399 9.46 -28.65 5.84
CA GLY A 399 8.83 -28.00 6.98
C GLY A 399 8.31 -26.60 6.70
N ALA A 400 8.28 -26.14 5.44
CA ALA A 400 7.74 -24.83 5.10
C ALA A 400 6.23 -24.73 5.37
N TYR A 401 5.77 -23.53 5.70
CA TYR A 401 4.37 -23.21 5.97
C TYR A 401 3.73 -22.54 4.75
N ILE A 402 2.88 -23.28 4.02
CA ILE A 402 2.36 -22.88 2.70
C ILE A 402 0.88 -22.45 2.72
N GLU A 403 0.41 -21.94 3.86
CA GLU A 403 -0.97 -21.50 4.07
C GLU A 403 -1.38 -20.39 3.09
N ASP A 404 -2.34 -20.64 2.20
CA ASP A 404 -2.81 -19.68 1.19
C ASP A 404 -1.69 -19.10 0.29
N TRP A 405 -0.63 -19.86 0.00
CA TRP A 405 0.36 -19.38 -0.97
C TRP A 405 -0.25 -19.35 -2.40
N GLY A 406 0.15 -18.38 -3.22
CA GLY A 406 -0.27 -18.27 -4.63
C GLY A 406 0.79 -18.88 -5.53
N ILE A 407 0.42 -19.82 -6.39
CA ILE A 407 1.30 -20.49 -7.36
C ILE A 407 0.55 -20.70 -8.67
N THR A 408 1.29 -20.83 -9.77
CA THR A 408 0.75 -21.02 -11.13
C THR A 408 1.48 -22.17 -11.83
N ARG A 409 0.99 -22.64 -12.99
CA ARG A 409 1.66 -23.71 -13.76
C ARG A 409 3.07 -23.33 -14.21
N GLU A 410 3.37 -22.03 -14.29
CA GLU A 410 4.69 -21.52 -14.63
C GLU A 410 5.64 -21.55 -13.41
N THR A 411 5.13 -21.71 -12.20
CA THR A 411 5.94 -21.96 -11.00
C THR A 411 6.64 -23.32 -11.14
N LYS A 412 7.97 -23.33 -11.09
CA LYS A 412 8.77 -24.54 -11.35
C LYS A 412 9.09 -25.27 -10.06
N PHE A 413 8.80 -26.57 -10.01
CA PHE A 413 9.07 -27.45 -8.87
C PHE A 413 10.09 -28.55 -9.18
N ASP A 414 10.78 -28.48 -10.31
CA ASP A 414 11.73 -29.51 -10.75
C ASP A 414 12.82 -29.78 -9.70
N GLY A 415 12.93 -31.01 -9.22
CA GLY A 415 13.95 -31.37 -8.22
C GLY A 415 13.79 -30.69 -6.86
N VAL A 416 12.61 -30.16 -6.53
CA VAL A 416 12.32 -29.63 -5.20
C VAL A 416 12.47 -30.74 -4.15
N ARG A 417 13.25 -30.43 -3.11
CA ARG A 417 13.50 -31.32 -1.98
C ARG A 417 12.54 -30.98 -0.85
N CYS A 418 11.56 -31.84 -0.64
CA CYS A 418 10.57 -31.65 0.40
C CYS A 418 10.30 -32.99 1.09
N LYS A 419 10.47 -33.06 2.41
CA LYS A 419 10.07 -34.26 3.20
C LYS A 419 8.67 -34.11 3.77
N HIS A 420 8.28 -32.89 4.10
CA HIS A 420 6.95 -32.54 4.59
C HIS A 420 6.74 -31.02 4.49
N VAL A 421 5.49 -30.59 4.52
CA VAL A 421 5.08 -29.18 4.64
C VAL A 421 3.97 -29.04 5.67
N TYR A 422 3.66 -27.81 6.06
CA TYR A 422 2.53 -27.49 6.92
C TYR A 422 1.57 -26.58 6.17
N MET A 423 0.29 -26.94 6.19
CA MET A 423 -0.74 -26.18 5.50
C MET A 423 -1.21 -24.95 6.30
N ARG A 424 -0.69 -24.76 7.51
CA ARG A 424 -1.04 -23.66 8.42
C ARG A 424 0.18 -23.16 9.17
N VAL A 425 0.16 -21.91 9.60
CA VAL A 425 1.20 -21.36 10.50
C VAL A 425 0.98 -21.86 11.94
N PRO A 426 2.03 -22.26 12.67
CA PRO A 426 1.95 -22.81 14.02
C PRO A 426 1.43 -21.77 15.02
N THR A 427 0.62 -22.24 15.97
CA THR A 427 0.20 -21.46 17.14
C THR A 427 0.79 -22.07 18.41
N LYS A 428 0.65 -21.39 19.55
CA LYS A 428 1.13 -21.93 20.84
C LYS A 428 0.38 -23.22 21.21
N GLU A 429 -0.86 -23.33 20.79
CA GLU A 429 -1.78 -24.43 21.06
C GLU A 429 -1.61 -25.58 20.05
N ASN A 430 -1.12 -25.29 18.85
CA ASN A 430 -0.88 -26.27 17.79
C ASN A 430 0.46 -25.99 17.07
N PRO A 431 1.55 -26.62 17.51
CA PRO A 431 2.88 -26.38 16.94
C PRO A 431 3.10 -27.04 15.58
N ASP A 432 2.28 -28.04 15.20
CA ASP A 432 2.42 -28.81 13.96
C ASP A 432 1.10 -28.81 13.15
N PRO A 433 0.59 -27.64 12.73
CA PRO A 433 -0.76 -27.58 12.22
C PRO A 433 -0.84 -28.09 10.77
N TYR A 434 -1.61 -29.16 10.61
CA TYR A 434 -1.98 -29.73 9.31
C TYR A 434 -0.76 -30.04 8.42
N ARG A 435 0.14 -30.86 8.97
CA ARG A 435 1.32 -31.39 8.26
C ARG A 435 0.90 -32.30 7.11
N LYS A 436 1.61 -32.22 5.97
CA LYS A 436 1.54 -33.18 4.87
C LYS A 436 2.93 -33.82 4.62
N PRO A 437 3.03 -35.14 4.39
CA PRO A 437 1.94 -36.14 4.48
C PRO A 437 1.32 -36.19 5.89
N ASP A 438 0.04 -36.56 5.98
CA ASP A 438 -0.72 -36.53 7.24
C ASP A 438 -0.14 -37.49 8.30
N ASN A 439 0.37 -38.64 7.85
CA ASN A 439 1.09 -39.56 8.70
C ASN A 439 2.49 -39.00 9.00
N ASN A 440 2.77 -38.68 10.26
CA ASN A 440 4.04 -38.11 10.68
C ASN A 440 5.24 -39.07 10.56
N LYS A 441 5.00 -40.37 10.34
CA LYS A 441 6.05 -41.36 10.04
C LYS A 441 6.44 -41.37 8.56
N GLU A 442 5.61 -40.77 7.71
CA GLU A 442 5.85 -40.67 6.27
C GLU A 442 6.49 -39.33 5.91
N VAL A 443 7.22 -39.37 4.80
CA VAL A 443 7.81 -38.22 4.14
C VAL A 443 7.54 -38.33 2.65
N PHE A 444 7.35 -37.19 2.00
CA PHE A 444 7.36 -37.15 0.54
C PHE A 444 8.70 -37.72 0.03
N GLN A 445 8.62 -38.66 -0.89
CA GLN A 445 9.75 -39.13 -1.68
C GLN A 445 10.06 -38.12 -2.80
N ASP A 446 11.17 -38.35 -3.49
CA ASP A 446 11.58 -37.51 -4.62
C ASP A 446 10.46 -37.41 -5.66
N GLY A 447 10.02 -36.19 -5.96
CA GLY A 447 8.94 -35.90 -6.91
C GLY A 447 7.52 -35.92 -6.33
N GLU A 448 7.26 -36.63 -5.24
CA GLU A 448 5.89 -36.76 -4.68
C GLU A 448 5.30 -35.42 -4.22
N PHE A 449 6.14 -34.49 -3.77
CA PHE A 449 5.69 -33.13 -3.45
C PHE A 449 5.12 -32.41 -4.70
N GLY A 450 5.71 -32.63 -5.88
CA GLY A 450 5.21 -32.07 -7.13
C GLY A 450 3.82 -32.62 -7.47
N ASP A 451 3.62 -33.94 -7.29
CA ASP A 451 2.31 -34.58 -7.47
C ASP A 451 1.27 -34.04 -6.47
N PHE A 452 1.66 -33.82 -5.22
CA PHE A 452 0.82 -33.21 -4.19
C PHE A 452 0.38 -31.79 -4.54
N ILE A 453 1.24 -30.98 -5.16
CA ILE A 453 0.95 -29.58 -5.52
C ILE A 453 0.18 -29.46 -6.84
N LYS A 454 0.31 -30.42 -7.76
CA LYS A 454 -0.29 -30.38 -9.10
C LYS A 454 -1.77 -29.96 -9.13
N PRO A 455 -2.67 -30.47 -8.26
CA PRO A 455 -4.07 -30.04 -8.25
C PRO A 455 -4.29 -28.56 -7.89
N ILE A 456 -3.36 -27.92 -7.17
CA ILE A 456 -3.41 -26.48 -6.85
C ILE A 456 -3.10 -25.64 -8.10
N LEU A 457 -2.34 -26.18 -9.05
CA LEU A 457 -1.91 -25.46 -10.27
C LEU A 457 -3.04 -25.29 -11.31
N ASP A 458 -4.17 -25.97 -11.15
CA ASP A 458 -5.23 -26.01 -12.15
C ASP A 458 -6.16 -24.79 -12.12
N THR A 459 -6.09 -23.96 -11.08
CA THR A 459 -6.89 -22.74 -10.94
C THR A 459 -6.03 -21.47 -10.91
N LEU A 460 -6.59 -20.36 -11.39
CA LEU A 460 -6.06 -19.01 -11.21
C LEU A 460 -6.54 -18.49 -9.86
N ASP A 461 -5.67 -18.56 -8.86
CA ASP A 461 -5.92 -18.11 -7.49
C ASP A 461 -5.41 -16.68 -7.30
N LEU A 462 -6.30 -15.68 -7.32
CA LEU A 462 -5.93 -14.27 -7.13
C LEU A 462 -6.13 -13.89 -5.66
N TYR A 463 -5.03 -13.79 -4.93
CA TYR A 463 -5.03 -13.58 -3.49
C TYR A 463 -4.74 -12.12 -3.08
N HIS A 464 -5.64 -11.52 -2.28
CA HIS A 464 -5.53 -10.16 -1.77
C HIS A 464 -5.25 -10.14 -0.27
N ASN A 465 -4.06 -9.66 0.09
CA ASN A 465 -3.50 -9.87 1.42
C ASN A 465 -3.61 -8.66 2.39
N GLN A 466 -3.85 -7.43 1.90
CA GLN A 466 -3.96 -6.21 2.70
C GLN A 466 -4.77 -5.11 2.02
N GLY A 467 -5.59 -4.38 2.78
CA GLY A 467 -6.30 -3.19 2.28
C GLY A 467 -7.10 -3.53 1.03
N VAL A 468 -7.88 -4.61 1.13
CA VAL A 468 -8.69 -5.12 0.03
C VAL A 468 -9.63 -4.01 -0.42
N ASP A 469 -9.47 -3.58 -1.67
CA ASP A 469 -10.40 -2.67 -2.33
C ASP A 469 -11.32 -3.53 -3.24
N PRO A 470 -12.56 -3.81 -2.82
CA PRO A 470 -13.53 -4.58 -3.60
C PRO A 470 -13.76 -4.02 -5.01
N ARG A 471 -13.66 -2.68 -5.16
CA ARG A 471 -13.82 -2.01 -6.47
C ARG A 471 -12.65 -2.33 -7.37
N ALA A 472 -11.43 -2.21 -6.83
CA ALA A 472 -10.23 -2.54 -7.58
C ALA A 472 -10.22 -4.01 -8.00
N ILE A 473 -10.74 -4.93 -7.16
CA ILE A 473 -10.93 -6.34 -7.52
C ILE A 473 -11.90 -6.47 -8.69
N ALA A 474 -13.10 -5.90 -8.57
CA ALA A 474 -14.14 -6.04 -9.58
C ALA A 474 -13.74 -5.47 -10.94
N ILE A 475 -13.15 -4.27 -10.95
CA ILE A 475 -12.68 -3.61 -12.18
C ILE A 475 -11.51 -4.38 -12.80
N SER A 476 -10.52 -4.80 -12.00
CA SER A 476 -9.36 -5.52 -12.53
C SER A 476 -9.74 -6.90 -13.06
N PHE A 477 -10.68 -7.57 -12.41
CA PHE A 477 -11.17 -8.87 -12.86
C PHE A 477 -12.00 -8.72 -14.15
N LYS A 478 -12.87 -7.71 -14.23
CA LYS A 478 -13.61 -7.41 -15.47
C LYS A 478 -12.65 -7.09 -16.61
N HIS A 479 -11.67 -6.22 -16.40
CA HIS A 479 -10.67 -5.87 -17.40
C HIS A 479 -9.91 -7.12 -17.89
N LEU A 480 -9.59 -8.05 -16.98
CA LEU A 480 -8.98 -9.33 -17.32
C LEU A 480 -9.89 -10.19 -18.21
N VAL A 481 -11.18 -10.31 -17.86
CA VAL A 481 -12.19 -11.04 -18.65
C VAL A 481 -12.42 -10.42 -20.03
N GLU A 482 -12.42 -9.09 -20.13
CA GLU A 482 -12.64 -8.37 -21.39
C GLU A 482 -11.43 -8.43 -22.33
N ASN A 483 -10.22 -8.45 -21.78
CA ASN A 483 -9.00 -8.57 -22.58
C ASN A 483 -8.70 -9.99 -23.02
N HIS A 484 -9.20 -10.98 -22.28
CA HIS A 484 -9.01 -12.41 -22.56
C HIS A 484 -10.35 -13.17 -22.54
N PRO A 485 -11.33 -12.82 -23.39
CA PRO A 485 -12.62 -13.52 -23.44
C PRO A 485 -12.47 -15.02 -23.77
N GLU A 486 -11.42 -15.37 -24.51
CA GLU A 486 -11.05 -16.74 -24.85
C GLU A 486 -10.52 -17.56 -23.66
N ALA A 487 -10.09 -16.91 -22.56
CA ALA A 487 -9.56 -17.60 -21.38
C ALA A 487 -10.66 -18.29 -20.55
N GLU A 488 -11.94 -18.03 -20.87
CA GLU A 488 -13.13 -18.62 -20.24
C GLU A 488 -13.03 -18.58 -18.70
N LEU A 489 -12.70 -17.40 -18.17
CA LEU A 489 -12.51 -17.19 -16.74
C LEU A 489 -13.81 -17.40 -15.98
N GLU A 490 -13.90 -18.50 -15.24
CA GLU A 490 -15.05 -18.86 -14.41
C GLU A 490 -14.68 -18.79 -12.94
N ILE A 491 -15.32 -17.89 -12.20
CA ILE A 491 -15.15 -17.80 -10.74
C ILE A 491 -15.78 -19.03 -10.11
N VAL A 492 -14.95 -19.89 -9.51
CA VAL A 492 -15.42 -21.10 -8.83
C VAL A 492 -15.47 -20.95 -7.30
N ALA A 493 -14.71 -20.01 -6.73
CA ALA A 493 -14.82 -19.69 -5.31
C ALA A 493 -14.42 -18.23 -5.00
N MET A 494 -15.06 -17.66 -3.99
CA MET A 494 -14.68 -16.39 -3.36
C MET A 494 -14.65 -16.58 -1.85
N GLU A 495 -13.56 -16.20 -1.21
CA GLU A 495 -13.34 -16.56 0.18
C GLU A 495 -12.73 -15.43 1.01
N LYS A 496 -13.32 -15.18 2.19
CA LYS A 496 -12.75 -14.29 3.20
C LYS A 496 -11.70 -15.05 4.01
N ARG A 497 -10.43 -14.67 3.88
CA ARG A 497 -9.27 -15.35 4.51
C ARG A 497 -8.72 -14.58 5.73
N GLY A 498 -9.59 -13.88 6.47
CA GLY A 498 -9.25 -13.10 7.67
C GLY A 498 -10.00 -11.78 7.81
N LYS A 499 -9.50 -10.88 8.67
CA LYS A 499 -10.16 -9.60 8.97
C LYS A 499 -10.27 -8.68 7.75
N ASP A 500 -9.30 -8.72 6.83
CA ASP A 500 -9.22 -7.89 5.62
C ASP A 500 -8.48 -8.61 4.48
N LYS A 501 -8.84 -9.87 4.21
CA LYS A 501 -8.15 -10.73 3.24
C LYS A 501 -9.16 -11.47 2.38
N PHE A 502 -8.87 -11.59 1.09
CA PHE A 502 -9.80 -12.11 0.12
C PHE A 502 -9.08 -12.97 -0.92
N LEU A 503 -9.65 -14.13 -1.25
CA LEU A 503 -9.18 -15.00 -2.33
C LEU A 503 -10.32 -15.13 -3.34
N ILE A 504 -10.00 -14.97 -4.63
CA ILE A 504 -10.87 -15.35 -5.73
C ILE A 504 -10.18 -16.46 -6.52
N ARG A 505 -10.86 -17.60 -6.64
CA ARG A 505 -10.39 -18.77 -7.38
C ARG A 505 -11.16 -18.86 -8.68
N THR A 506 -10.41 -18.94 -9.77
CA THR A 506 -10.95 -18.88 -11.12
C THR A 506 -10.48 -20.08 -11.91
N LYS A 507 -11.38 -20.80 -12.57
CA LYS A 507 -10.99 -21.72 -13.65
C LYS A 507 -10.69 -20.91 -14.90
N THR A 508 -9.81 -21.45 -15.72
CA THR A 508 -9.44 -20.91 -17.03
C THR A 508 -9.09 -22.06 -17.96
N GLY A 509 -9.22 -21.85 -19.27
CA GLY A 509 -8.85 -22.83 -20.29
C GLY A 509 -7.45 -23.41 -20.06
N ASN A 510 -7.25 -24.68 -20.44
CA ASN A 510 -6.00 -25.38 -20.16
C ASN A 510 -4.77 -24.73 -20.81
N ASP A 511 -4.95 -24.07 -21.96
CA ASP A 511 -3.86 -23.55 -22.80
C ASP A 511 -3.47 -22.08 -22.48
N PHE A 512 -4.13 -21.44 -21.49
CA PHE A 512 -3.84 -20.05 -21.12
C PHE A 512 -2.71 -19.92 -20.10
N ASP A 513 -1.84 -18.94 -20.35
CA ASP A 513 -0.76 -18.53 -19.44
C ASP A 513 -1.38 -17.84 -18.21
N ARG A 514 -1.53 -18.61 -17.14
CA ARG A 514 -2.15 -18.16 -15.89
C ARG A 514 -1.30 -17.11 -15.19
N SER A 515 0.02 -17.16 -15.35
CA SER A 515 0.93 -16.15 -14.82
C SER A 515 0.75 -14.82 -15.54
N ALA A 516 0.64 -14.82 -16.87
CA ALA A 516 0.34 -13.60 -17.61
C ALA A 516 -0.99 -12.97 -17.16
N LEU A 517 -2.02 -13.80 -16.98
CA LEU A 517 -3.33 -13.35 -16.48
C LEU A 517 -3.24 -12.78 -15.06
N SER A 518 -2.54 -13.47 -14.13
CA SER A 518 -2.34 -13.00 -12.76
C SER A 518 -1.55 -11.68 -12.73
N GLN A 519 -0.47 -11.57 -13.51
CA GLN A 519 0.34 -10.37 -13.61
C GLN A 519 -0.46 -9.18 -14.15
N GLU A 520 -1.22 -9.38 -15.22
CA GLU A 520 -2.09 -8.34 -15.78
C GLU A 520 -3.12 -7.88 -14.74
N TYR A 521 -3.76 -8.85 -14.08
CA TYR A 521 -4.71 -8.59 -13.01
C TYR A 521 -4.11 -7.74 -11.89
N PHE A 522 -2.97 -8.16 -11.33
CA PHE A 522 -2.34 -7.45 -10.22
C PHE A 522 -1.72 -6.12 -10.64
N ALA A 523 -1.28 -5.97 -11.89
CA ALA A 523 -0.85 -4.68 -12.44
C ALA A 523 -2.02 -3.69 -12.49
N SER A 524 -3.19 -4.13 -12.97
CA SER A 524 -4.42 -3.32 -12.95
C SER A 524 -4.85 -3.00 -11.51
N TYR A 525 -4.90 -4.01 -10.64
CA TYR A 525 -5.33 -3.87 -9.25
C TYR A 525 -4.47 -2.87 -8.47
N ASN A 526 -3.13 -3.01 -8.55
CA ASN A 526 -2.21 -2.14 -7.86
C ASN A 526 -2.25 -0.70 -8.39
N ARG A 527 -2.48 -0.52 -9.70
CA ARG A 527 -2.69 0.80 -10.30
C ARG A 527 -3.95 1.46 -9.75
N LEU A 528 -5.07 0.74 -9.69
CA LEU A 528 -6.35 1.27 -9.20
C LEU A 528 -6.30 1.60 -7.70
N LYS A 529 -5.71 0.70 -6.90
CA LYS A 529 -5.54 0.89 -5.46
C LYS A 529 -4.67 2.10 -5.11
N GLY A 530 -3.74 2.50 -5.98
CA GLY A 530 -2.85 3.64 -5.80
C GLY A 530 -3.46 5.01 -6.11
N LEU A 531 -4.69 5.08 -6.64
CA LEU A 531 -5.33 6.34 -7.04
C LEU A 531 -5.95 7.08 -5.84
N PRO A 532 -5.86 8.43 -5.77
CA PRO A 532 -6.57 9.23 -4.78
C PRO A 532 -8.10 9.06 -4.90
N SER A 533 -8.82 9.07 -3.78
CA SER A 533 -10.27 8.80 -3.70
C SER A 533 -11.16 9.75 -4.53
N ASN A 534 -10.62 10.87 -5.02
CA ASN A 534 -11.32 11.84 -5.85
C ASN A 534 -11.13 11.58 -7.37
N ASP A 535 -9.98 11.04 -7.79
CA ASP A 535 -9.70 10.70 -9.21
C ASP A 535 -10.37 9.38 -9.60
N SER A 536 -10.63 8.52 -8.62
CA SER A 536 -11.44 7.30 -8.79
C SER A 536 -12.86 7.61 -9.23
N ARG A 537 -13.44 8.77 -8.88
CA ARG A 537 -14.77 9.20 -9.39
C ARG A 537 -14.75 9.66 -10.84
N LEU A 538 -13.61 10.11 -11.37
CA LEU A 538 -13.46 10.63 -12.73
C LEU A 538 -13.17 9.53 -13.78
N LEU A 539 -12.66 8.37 -13.33
CA LEU A 539 -12.61 7.15 -14.15
C LEU A 539 -13.97 6.40 -14.15
N ILE A 540 -14.86 6.70 -13.21
CA ILE A 540 -16.17 6.06 -13.08
C ILE A 540 -17.22 6.86 -13.85
N ALA A 541 -17.30 6.57 -15.15
CA ALA A 541 -18.52 6.69 -15.93
C ALA A 541 -19.11 5.30 -16.27
N GLU A 542 -18.63 4.22 -15.65
CA GLU A 542 -19.17 2.88 -15.93
C GLU A 542 -20.44 2.62 -15.11
N LYS A 543 -21.58 2.79 -15.79
CA LYS A 543 -22.89 2.27 -15.41
C LYS A 543 -23.01 0.75 -15.68
N ASP A 544 -21.92 -0.01 -15.48
CA ASP A 544 -21.96 -1.45 -15.73
C ASP A 544 -22.45 -2.19 -14.48
N ILE A 545 -23.65 -2.74 -14.59
CA ILE A 545 -24.30 -3.55 -13.56
C ILE A 545 -23.43 -4.74 -13.14
N ARG A 546 -22.58 -5.28 -14.04
CA ARG A 546 -21.70 -6.42 -13.75
C ARG A 546 -20.57 -6.06 -12.79
N ILE A 547 -19.95 -4.88 -12.93
CA ILE A 547 -18.92 -4.39 -12.00
C ILE A 547 -19.55 -4.19 -10.61
N ALA A 548 -20.71 -3.54 -10.56
CA ALA A 548 -21.43 -3.32 -9.31
C ALA A 548 -21.84 -4.64 -8.65
N SER A 549 -22.26 -5.63 -9.44
CA SER A 549 -22.60 -6.97 -8.97
C SER A 549 -21.38 -7.68 -8.37
N LEU A 550 -20.24 -7.68 -9.06
CA LEU A 550 -19.00 -8.30 -8.57
C LEU A 550 -18.44 -7.57 -7.34
N GLU A 551 -18.43 -6.23 -7.35
CA GLU A 551 -18.08 -5.42 -6.17
C GLU A 551 -18.97 -5.80 -4.97
N ASN A 552 -20.29 -5.92 -5.18
CA ASN A 552 -21.23 -6.32 -4.14
C ASN A 552 -21.02 -7.75 -3.67
N MET A 553 -20.68 -8.70 -4.55
CA MET A 553 -20.32 -10.07 -4.17
C MET A 553 -19.08 -10.09 -3.28
N VAL A 554 -18.01 -9.39 -3.69
CA VAL A 554 -16.77 -9.26 -2.92
C VAL A 554 -17.04 -8.60 -1.57
N MET A 555 -17.81 -7.50 -1.56
CA MET A 555 -18.24 -6.80 -0.34
C MET A 555 -19.07 -7.70 0.58
N THR A 556 -19.98 -8.50 0.03
CA THR A 556 -20.81 -9.43 0.80
C THR A 556 -19.95 -10.47 1.49
N VAL A 557 -18.97 -11.05 0.78
CA VAL A 557 -18.04 -12.02 1.36
C VAL A 557 -17.13 -11.36 2.41
N LEU A 558 -16.63 -10.15 2.17
CA LEU A 558 -15.80 -9.40 3.12
C LEU A 558 -16.58 -8.98 4.39
N ASN A 559 -17.84 -8.59 4.25
CA ASN A 559 -18.68 -8.11 5.35
C ASN A 559 -19.42 -9.24 6.08
N LYS A 560 -19.35 -10.49 5.59
CA LYS A 560 -19.96 -11.64 6.25
C LYS A 560 -19.50 -11.69 7.72
N PRO A 561 -20.43 -11.61 8.69
CA PRO A 561 -20.09 -11.67 10.10
C PRO A 561 -19.53 -13.06 10.42
N THR A 562 -18.41 -13.11 11.14
CA THR A 562 -17.89 -14.35 11.74
C THR A 562 -18.79 -14.73 12.91
N ILE A 563 -19.95 -15.31 12.63
CA ILE A 563 -20.84 -15.85 13.67
C ILE A 563 -20.22 -17.18 14.12
N ASN A 564 -19.63 -17.18 15.31
CA ASN A 564 -19.11 -18.33 16.08
C ASN A 564 -18.22 -19.33 15.32
N THR A 565 -16.93 -19.06 15.24
CA THR A 565 -15.93 -20.05 14.76
C THR A 565 -14.67 -20.08 15.63
N ASN A 566 -14.81 -20.59 16.86
CA ASN A 566 -13.68 -21.22 17.55
C ASN A 566 -13.57 -22.73 17.25
N THR A 567 -14.42 -23.29 16.38
CA THR A 567 -14.40 -24.74 16.10
C THR A 567 -14.74 -25.16 14.67
N TYR A 568 -15.00 -24.23 13.74
CA TYR A 568 -15.28 -24.56 12.34
C TYR A 568 -14.58 -23.57 11.38
N GLN A 569 -13.24 -23.62 11.32
CA GLN A 569 -12.44 -23.08 10.20
C GLN A 569 -12.08 -24.19 9.20
N HIS A 570 -12.98 -25.17 9.02
CA HIS A 570 -12.65 -26.52 8.50
C HIS A 570 -13.35 -26.93 7.20
N GLN A 571 -13.79 -26.00 6.34
CA GLN A 571 -14.26 -26.39 5.01
C GLN A 571 -13.86 -25.36 3.95
N GLY A 572 -12.75 -25.66 3.30
CA GLY A 572 -12.14 -24.93 2.18
C GLY A 572 -10.99 -25.72 1.53
N ASP A 573 -10.49 -26.74 2.22
CA ASP A 573 -9.43 -27.63 1.72
C ASP A 573 -10.04 -28.88 1.07
N ILE A 574 -10.65 -28.74 -0.10
CA ILE A 574 -10.84 -29.87 -1.01
C ILE A 574 -9.82 -29.70 -2.13
N MET A 575 -8.69 -30.38 -2.03
CA MET A 575 -7.97 -30.80 -3.23
C MET A 575 -8.85 -31.83 -3.94
N PRO A 576 -8.92 -31.87 -5.29
CA PRO A 576 -9.52 -33.00 -5.97
C PRO A 576 -8.67 -34.25 -5.69
N GLU A 577 -9.10 -35.06 -4.74
CA GLU A 577 -8.64 -36.44 -4.64
C GLU A 577 -9.08 -37.18 -5.90
N ASN A 578 -8.14 -37.89 -6.52
CA ASN A 578 -8.40 -38.77 -7.63
C ASN A 578 -9.41 -39.87 -7.19
N GLN A 579 -10.50 -39.97 -7.95
CA GLN A 579 -11.73 -40.76 -7.74
C GLN A 579 -11.66 -42.00 -6.83
N GLY A 580 -12.48 -41.97 -5.78
CA GLY A 580 -13.19 -43.13 -5.24
C GLY A 580 -14.68 -42.84 -5.23
N SER A 581 -15.48 -43.60 -5.97
CA SER A 581 -16.94 -43.48 -5.96
C SER A 581 -17.48 -43.70 -4.54
N ILE A 582 -17.92 -42.63 -3.87
CA ILE A 582 -18.68 -42.75 -2.62
C ILE A 582 -20.16 -42.70 -2.99
N ASN A 583 -20.77 -43.87 -3.01
CA ASN A 583 -22.21 -44.04 -2.99
C ASN A 583 -22.70 -43.58 -1.60
N ILE A 584 -23.47 -42.50 -1.51
CA ILE A 584 -24.16 -42.11 -0.27
C ILE A 584 -25.65 -42.39 -0.44
N SER A 585 -26.02 -43.66 -0.28
CA SER A 585 -27.37 -44.02 0.14
C SER A 585 -27.43 -43.89 1.66
N GLY A 586 -28.14 -42.85 2.13
CA GLY A 586 -28.61 -42.78 3.52
C GLY A 586 -28.12 -41.59 4.31
N VAL A 587 -28.72 -40.42 4.10
CA VAL A 587 -28.99 -39.46 5.18
C VAL A 587 -30.35 -38.84 4.94
N GLN A 588 -31.26 -39.10 5.88
CA GLN A 588 -32.63 -38.59 5.92
C GLN A 588 -32.60 -37.27 6.70
N GLY A 589 -33.05 -36.18 6.07
CA GLY A 589 -33.37 -34.91 6.71
C GLY A 589 -32.19 -33.91 6.81
N GLY A 590 -32.19 -32.91 5.93
CA GLY A 590 -31.33 -31.73 6.03
C GLY A 590 -30.85 -31.23 4.66
N SER A 591 -31.70 -30.49 3.94
CA SER A 591 -31.35 -29.91 2.64
C SER A 591 -30.32 -28.79 2.80
N ILE A 592 -29.13 -28.98 2.21
CA ILE A 592 -28.14 -27.93 1.93
C ILE A 592 -28.29 -27.61 0.44
N SER A 593 -28.82 -26.44 0.12
CA SER A 593 -28.95 -25.95 -1.26
C SER A 593 -27.86 -24.92 -1.54
N GLY A 594 -26.98 -25.22 -2.50
CA GLY A 594 -26.00 -24.29 -3.01
C GLY A 594 -25.13 -24.89 -4.11
N LEU A 595 -25.55 -24.70 -5.37
CA LEU A 595 -24.72 -24.33 -6.54
C LEU A 595 -25.57 -24.54 -7.82
N ALA A 596 -25.99 -23.46 -8.45
CA ALA A 596 -26.25 -23.44 -9.88
C ALA A 596 -25.50 -22.23 -10.45
N ALA A 597 -24.37 -22.53 -11.07
CA ALA A 597 -23.60 -21.60 -11.87
C ALA A 597 -24.44 -21.18 -13.08
N ALA A 598 -24.56 -19.88 -13.30
CA ALA A 598 -25.24 -19.32 -14.46
C ALA A 598 -24.32 -19.45 -15.69
N GLY A 599 -24.68 -20.34 -16.60
CA GLY A 599 -24.00 -20.55 -17.86
C GLY A 599 -24.85 -21.40 -18.80
N GLY A 600 -25.94 -20.82 -19.31
CA GLY A 600 -26.75 -21.44 -20.35
C GLY A 600 -28.19 -20.93 -20.32
N ASN A 601 -28.73 -20.60 -21.50
CA ASN A 601 -30.15 -20.36 -21.71
C ASN A 601 -30.95 -21.64 -21.40
N GLN A 602 -31.20 -21.90 -20.12
CA GLN A 602 -32.14 -22.92 -19.69
C GLN A 602 -33.43 -22.24 -19.24
N GLU A 603 -34.53 -22.66 -19.87
CA GLU A 603 -35.89 -22.39 -19.44
C GLU A 603 -35.96 -22.61 -17.92
N ILE A 604 -36.42 -21.57 -17.20
CA ILE A 604 -36.61 -21.61 -15.76
C ILE A 604 -37.61 -22.73 -15.47
N SER A 605 -37.07 -23.86 -15.04
CA SER A 605 -37.83 -25.07 -14.77
C SER A 605 -38.70 -24.84 -13.55
N GLY A 606 -39.89 -25.47 -13.51
CA GLY A 606 -40.85 -25.34 -12.41
C GLY A 606 -40.32 -25.69 -11.00
N SER A 607 -39.11 -26.23 -10.88
CA SER A 607 -38.40 -26.45 -9.62
C SER A 607 -38.02 -25.15 -8.90
N ALA A 608 -37.55 -24.12 -9.61
CA ALA A 608 -37.15 -22.85 -8.99
C ALA A 608 -38.35 -22.10 -8.38
N LEU A 609 -39.50 -22.17 -9.06
CA LEU A 609 -40.76 -21.61 -8.56
C LEU A 609 -41.25 -22.38 -7.32
N GLY A 610 -41.10 -23.71 -7.30
CA GLY A 610 -41.43 -24.54 -6.14
C GLY A 610 -40.54 -24.26 -4.92
N ASP A 611 -39.24 -24.05 -5.14
CA ASP A 611 -38.27 -23.77 -4.07
C ASP A 611 -38.52 -22.40 -3.40
N ILE A 612 -38.78 -21.35 -4.20
CA ILE A 612 -39.10 -20.03 -3.65
C ILE A 612 -40.48 -20.01 -2.99
N SER A 613 -41.49 -20.68 -3.59
CA SER A 613 -42.82 -20.83 -3.01
C SER A 613 -42.75 -21.52 -1.64
N GLY A 614 -42.02 -22.64 -1.53
CA GLY A 614 -41.81 -23.34 -0.27
C GLY A 614 -41.08 -22.50 0.78
N THR A 615 -40.10 -21.69 0.35
CA THR A 615 -39.41 -20.75 1.24
C THR A 615 -40.36 -19.68 1.77
N VAL A 616 -41.17 -19.06 0.91
CA VAL A 616 -42.18 -18.06 1.28
C VAL A 616 -43.20 -18.66 2.25
N THR A 617 -43.71 -19.85 1.98
CA THR A 617 -44.67 -20.53 2.85
C THR A 617 -44.08 -20.81 4.24
N ASN A 618 -42.82 -21.23 4.31
CA ASN A 618 -42.14 -21.42 5.59
C ASN A 618 -41.99 -20.11 6.37
N THR A 619 -41.62 -19.02 5.69
CA THR A 619 -41.47 -17.70 6.31
C THR A 619 -42.80 -17.16 6.82
N ILE A 620 -43.87 -17.29 6.02
CA ILE A 620 -45.25 -16.93 6.44
C ILE A 620 -45.67 -17.78 7.65
N GLY A 621 -45.38 -19.09 7.65
CA GLY A 621 -45.68 -19.97 8.78
C GLY A 621 -44.95 -19.59 10.08
N GLN A 622 -43.72 -19.06 9.99
CA GLN A 622 -43.02 -18.50 11.16
C GLN A 622 -43.69 -17.21 11.66
N LEU A 623 -44.24 -16.40 10.76
CA LEU A 623 -44.96 -15.17 11.09
C LEU A 623 -46.34 -15.47 11.74
N GLU A 624 -47.03 -16.53 11.30
CA GLU A 624 -48.27 -17.03 11.93
C GLU A 624 -48.05 -17.41 13.41
N GLN A 625 -46.84 -17.83 13.78
CA GLN A 625 -46.47 -18.28 15.13
C GLN A 625 -45.93 -17.16 16.03
N ALA A 626 -45.86 -15.92 15.55
CA ALA A 626 -45.32 -14.80 16.33
C ALA A 626 -46.35 -14.27 17.34
N ASP A 627 -45.91 -14.00 18.58
CA ASP A 627 -46.75 -13.50 19.70
C ASP A 627 -47.25 -12.04 19.53
N GLU A 628 -46.92 -11.37 18.42
CA GLU A 628 -47.41 -10.02 18.14
C GLU A 628 -48.89 -10.01 17.73
N SER A 629 -49.68 -9.14 18.36
CA SER A 629 -51.15 -9.04 18.23
C SER A 629 -51.69 -8.87 16.79
N GLU A 630 -50.83 -8.58 15.81
CA GLU A 630 -51.21 -8.37 14.41
C GLU A 630 -50.45 -9.25 13.42
N ALA A 631 -49.34 -9.91 13.82
CA ALA A 631 -48.50 -10.72 12.93
C ALA A 631 -49.26 -11.90 12.26
N PRO A 632 -50.15 -12.64 12.96
CA PRO A 632 -50.98 -13.67 12.33
C PRO A 632 -51.92 -13.11 11.24
N LYS A 633 -52.42 -11.88 11.42
CA LYS A 633 -53.29 -11.23 10.42
C LYS A 633 -52.50 -10.85 9.17
N LEU A 634 -51.25 -10.39 9.32
CA LEU A 634 -50.37 -10.14 8.17
C LEU A 634 -50.05 -11.44 7.43
N ALA A 635 -49.77 -12.52 8.17
CA ALA A 635 -49.47 -13.81 7.57
C ALA A 635 -50.64 -14.32 6.70
N ASP A 636 -51.88 -14.20 7.17
CA ASP A 636 -53.08 -14.53 6.38
C ASP A 636 -53.20 -13.70 5.08
N LEU A 637 -52.87 -12.42 5.13
CA LEU A 637 -52.89 -11.54 3.96
C LEU A 637 -51.79 -11.93 2.95
N LEU A 638 -50.60 -12.23 3.43
CA LEU A 638 -49.48 -12.65 2.57
C LEU A 638 -49.72 -14.01 1.93
N LYS A 639 -50.40 -14.93 2.63
CA LYS A 639 -50.79 -16.25 2.11
C LYS A 639 -51.81 -16.14 0.98
N GLN A 640 -52.79 -15.24 1.11
CA GLN A 640 -53.74 -14.94 0.04
C GLN A 640 -53.05 -14.36 -1.19
N LEU A 641 -52.09 -13.45 -0.98
CA LEU A 641 -51.33 -12.83 -2.05
C LEU A 641 -50.39 -13.84 -2.75
N GLN A 642 -49.73 -14.71 -1.99
CA GLN A 642 -48.94 -15.83 -2.50
C GLN A 642 -49.79 -16.72 -3.41
N THR A 643 -50.96 -17.13 -2.94
CA THR A 643 -51.87 -17.99 -3.70
C THR A 643 -52.31 -17.32 -5.01
N ALA A 644 -52.62 -16.01 -4.97
CA ALA A 644 -53.01 -15.26 -6.16
C ALA A 644 -51.87 -15.20 -7.20
N ILE A 645 -50.62 -15.02 -6.77
CA ILE A 645 -49.45 -14.98 -7.66
C ILE A 645 -49.17 -16.36 -8.28
N GLU A 646 -49.24 -17.42 -7.48
CA GLU A 646 -48.93 -18.78 -7.94
C GLU A 646 -49.98 -19.29 -8.94
N THR A 647 -51.24 -18.96 -8.73
CA THR A 647 -52.37 -19.44 -9.55
C THR A 647 -52.68 -18.59 -10.77
N ASP A 648 -52.16 -17.36 -10.86
CA ASP A 648 -52.40 -16.50 -12.03
C ASP A 648 -51.69 -17.04 -13.27
N SER A 649 -52.44 -17.31 -14.33
CA SER A 649 -51.89 -17.79 -15.61
C SER A 649 -51.29 -16.67 -16.47
N ASN A 650 -51.52 -15.39 -16.13
CA ASN A 650 -50.98 -14.24 -16.86
C ASN A 650 -49.56 -13.86 -16.41
N LEU A 651 -49.09 -14.41 -15.29
CA LEU A 651 -47.72 -14.22 -14.80
C LEU A 651 -46.79 -15.28 -15.39
N THR A 652 -45.68 -14.84 -15.99
CA THR A 652 -44.57 -15.72 -16.39
C THR A 652 -43.88 -16.34 -15.17
N PRO A 653 -43.27 -17.53 -15.27
CA PRO A 653 -42.52 -18.15 -14.17
C PRO A 653 -41.51 -17.21 -13.52
N GLU A 654 -40.81 -16.42 -14.32
CA GLU A 654 -39.85 -15.39 -13.90
C GLU A 654 -40.52 -14.34 -13.01
N THR A 655 -41.61 -13.75 -13.49
CA THR A 655 -42.35 -12.72 -12.75
C THR A 655 -43.02 -13.27 -11.49
N LYS A 656 -43.37 -14.57 -11.46
CA LYS A 656 -43.87 -15.22 -10.24
C LYS A 656 -42.78 -15.33 -9.19
N ILE A 657 -41.56 -15.70 -9.58
CA ILE A 657 -40.41 -15.76 -8.65
C ILE A 657 -40.13 -14.38 -8.08
N GLU A 658 -40.04 -13.35 -8.91
CA GLU A 658 -39.80 -11.96 -8.47
C GLU A 658 -40.89 -11.47 -7.49
N ALA A 659 -42.16 -11.78 -7.77
CA ALA A 659 -43.27 -11.40 -6.90
C ALA A 659 -43.26 -12.18 -5.57
N LEU A 660 -42.91 -13.47 -5.59
CA LEU A 660 -42.77 -14.30 -4.39
C LEU A 660 -41.59 -13.85 -3.51
N GLU A 661 -40.49 -13.39 -4.09
CA GLU A 661 -39.38 -12.79 -3.33
C GLU A 661 -39.83 -11.54 -2.55
N GLN A 662 -40.69 -10.70 -3.14
CA GLN A 662 -41.23 -9.53 -2.44
C GLN A 662 -42.19 -9.95 -1.31
N ILE A 663 -42.97 -11.01 -1.49
CA ILE A 663 -43.79 -11.57 -0.40
C ILE A 663 -42.89 -12.07 0.73
N ASN A 664 -41.80 -12.76 0.43
CA ASN A 664 -40.84 -13.21 1.44
C ASN A 664 -40.27 -12.03 2.23
N ALA A 665 -39.87 -10.96 1.52
CA ALA A 665 -39.35 -9.74 2.15
C ALA A 665 -40.39 -9.07 3.06
N LEU A 666 -41.68 -9.08 2.69
CA LEU A 666 -42.77 -8.57 3.53
C LEU A 666 -43.01 -9.46 4.75
N ALA A 667 -42.95 -10.78 4.60
CA ALA A 667 -43.09 -11.71 5.71
C ALA A 667 -41.93 -11.56 6.72
N GLU A 668 -40.70 -11.38 6.22
CA GLU A 668 -39.51 -11.18 7.07
C GLU A 668 -39.55 -9.83 7.79
N ALA A 669 -39.96 -8.76 7.09
CA ALA A 669 -40.17 -7.44 7.71
C ALA A 669 -41.29 -7.47 8.76
N GLY A 670 -42.32 -8.30 8.54
CA GLY A 670 -43.44 -8.50 9.44
C GLY A 670 -43.07 -9.08 10.80
N LYS A 671 -41.89 -9.71 10.94
CA LYS A 671 -41.39 -10.24 12.23
C LYS A 671 -41.01 -9.11 13.21
N ASN A 672 -40.69 -7.91 12.71
CA ASN A 672 -40.33 -6.73 13.51
C ASN A 672 -40.84 -5.44 12.83
N PRO A 673 -42.16 -5.18 12.79
CA PRO A 673 -42.76 -4.17 11.89
C PRO A 673 -42.53 -2.71 12.32
N LYS A 674 -42.05 -2.47 13.54
CA LYS A 674 -41.82 -1.13 14.11
C LYS A 674 -40.36 -0.65 14.00
N GLU A 675 -39.47 -1.46 13.42
CA GLU A 675 -38.06 -1.09 13.25
C GLU A 675 -37.87 -0.25 11.97
N GLY A 676 -37.10 0.85 12.04
CA GLY A 676 -36.98 1.78 10.89
C GLY A 676 -36.32 1.15 9.64
N THR A 677 -35.52 0.11 9.83
CA THR A 677 -34.88 -0.68 8.76
C THR A 677 -35.87 -1.61 8.07
N THR A 678 -36.75 -2.28 8.82
CA THR A 678 -37.78 -3.20 8.30
C THR A 678 -38.90 -2.45 7.60
N GLN A 679 -39.30 -1.27 8.08
CA GLN A 679 -40.26 -0.39 7.40
C GLN A 679 -39.76 0.04 6.01
N LYS A 680 -38.46 0.32 5.88
CA LYS A 680 -37.84 0.65 4.59
C LYS A 680 -37.83 -0.56 3.64
N ALA A 681 -37.54 -1.75 4.16
CA ALA A 681 -37.60 -2.99 3.40
C ALA A 681 -39.02 -3.29 2.91
N ALA A 682 -40.02 -3.20 3.81
CA ALA A 682 -41.43 -3.38 3.49
C ALA A 682 -41.92 -2.36 2.44
N LYS A 683 -41.53 -1.08 2.57
CA LYS A 683 -41.87 -0.05 1.58
C LYS A 683 -41.29 -0.38 0.19
N THR A 684 -40.06 -0.87 0.16
CA THR A 684 -39.38 -1.24 -1.09
C THR A 684 -40.08 -2.43 -1.74
N ALA A 685 -40.36 -3.48 -0.98
CA ALA A 685 -41.07 -4.67 -1.46
C ALA A 685 -42.48 -4.35 -1.96
N LEU A 686 -43.25 -3.54 -1.22
CA LEU A 686 -44.57 -3.06 -1.66
C LEU A 686 -44.50 -2.25 -2.95
N THR A 687 -43.45 -1.44 -3.14
CA THR A 687 -43.28 -0.63 -4.36
C THR A 687 -42.98 -1.52 -5.57
N MET A 688 -42.08 -2.49 -5.41
CA MET A 688 -41.75 -3.46 -6.46
C MET A 688 -42.97 -4.30 -6.82
N LEU A 689 -43.71 -4.81 -5.84
CA LEU A 689 -44.89 -5.63 -6.09
C LEU A 689 -46.01 -4.84 -6.78
N LYS A 690 -46.21 -3.56 -6.42
CA LYS A 690 -47.11 -2.65 -7.17
C LYS A 690 -46.66 -2.45 -8.61
N GLY A 691 -45.36 -2.34 -8.86
CA GLY A 691 -44.80 -2.25 -10.21
C GLY A 691 -45.12 -3.49 -11.04
N ILE A 692 -44.83 -4.67 -10.49
CA ILE A 692 -45.13 -5.97 -11.14
C ILE A 692 -46.62 -6.08 -11.48
N ILE A 693 -47.50 -5.67 -10.57
CA ILE A 693 -48.95 -5.75 -10.76
C ILE A 693 -49.48 -4.70 -11.74
N ALA A 694 -48.89 -3.51 -11.79
CA ALA A 694 -49.34 -2.43 -12.68
C ALA A 694 -49.12 -2.75 -14.16
N ASP A 695 -48.13 -3.57 -14.48
CA ASP A 695 -47.80 -3.98 -15.85
C ASP A 695 -48.68 -5.14 -16.37
N LEU A 696 -49.62 -5.65 -15.55
CA LEU A 696 -50.50 -6.77 -15.91
C LEU A 696 -51.87 -6.33 -16.45
N PRO A 697 -52.52 -7.15 -17.30
CA PRO A 697 -53.89 -6.90 -17.75
C PRO A 697 -54.88 -6.83 -16.58
N ALA A 698 -55.86 -5.93 -16.66
CA ALA A 698 -56.86 -5.72 -15.59
C ALA A 698 -57.72 -6.97 -15.25
N ILE A 699 -57.71 -7.99 -16.10
CA ILE A 699 -58.39 -9.28 -15.91
C ILE A 699 -57.57 -10.30 -15.08
N ALA A 700 -56.31 -10.00 -14.76
CA ALA A 700 -55.45 -10.89 -13.99
C ALA A 700 -55.91 -10.96 -12.53
N THR A 701 -56.01 -12.18 -11.99
CA THR A 701 -56.44 -12.44 -10.61
C THR A 701 -55.54 -11.78 -9.56
N VAL A 702 -54.25 -11.65 -9.84
CA VAL A 702 -53.28 -10.97 -8.99
C VAL A 702 -53.50 -9.45 -8.93
N VAL A 703 -54.10 -8.85 -9.96
CA VAL A 703 -54.42 -7.41 -9.99
C VAL A 703 -55.54 -7.10 -9.00
N GLU A 704 -56.60 -7.93 -8.97
CA GLU A 704 -57.70 -7.76 -8.01
C GLU A 704 -57.25 -8.07 -6.58
N ALA A 705 -56.44 -9.12 -6.38
CA ALA A 705 -55.83 -9.42 -5.08
C ALA A 705 -54.92 -8.28 -4.61
N GLY A 706 -54.07 -7.75 -5.50
CA GLY A 706 -53.16 -6.64 -5.21
C GLY A 706 -53.89 -5.35 -4.82
N LYS A 707 -54.98 -5.03 -5.52
CA LYS A 707 -55.81 -3.85 -5.22
C LYS A 707 -56.43 -3.90 -3.83
N ASN A 708 -56.84 -5.08 -3.38
CA ASN A 708 -57.53 -5.26 -2.10
C ASN A 708 -56.54 -5.49 -0.93
N LEU A 709 -55.45 -6.23 -1.16
CA LEU A 709 -54.53 -6.67 -0.10
C LEU A 709 -53.38 -5.68 0.15
N LEU A 710 -52.80 -5.06 -0.89
CA LEU A 710 -51.61 -4.20 -0.72
C LEU A 710 -51.85 -2.95 0.14
N PRO A 711 -53.00 -2.26 0.07
CA PRO A 711 -53.27 -1.14 0.96
C PRO A 711 -53.31 -1.58 2.44
N VAL A 712 -53.90 -2.75 2.72
CA VAL A 712 -54.01 -3.30 4.08
C VAL A 712 -52.64 -3.73 4.60
N ILE A 713 -51.83 -4.38 3.77
CA ILE A 713 -50.44 -4.74 4.12
C ILE A 713 -49.59 -3.46 4.34
N SER A 714 -49.80 -2.42 3.53
CA SER A 714 -49.10 -1.14 3.71
C SER A 714 -49.47 -0.44 5.03
N GLN A 715 -50.72 -0.55 5.45
CA GLN A 715 -51.19 0.00 6.73
C GLN A 715 -50.54 -0.72 7.92
N PHE A 716 -50.33 -2.04 7.84
CA PHE A 716 -49.66 -2.83 8.87
C PHE A 716 -48.26 -2.29 9.21
N PHE A 717 -47.51 -1.85 8.20
CA PHE A 717 -46.17 -1.29 8.38
C PHE A 717 -46.16 0.22 8.71
N GLY A 718 -47.33 0.86 8.86
CA GLY A 718 -47.43 2.30 9.09
C GLY A 718 -46.96 3.17 7.91
N LEU A 719 -47.10 2.66 6.68
CA LEU A 719 -46.57 3.29 5.46
C LEU A 719 -47.62 4.09 4.66
N VAL A 720 -48.86 4.19 5.17
CA VAL A 720 -49.99 4.91 4.54
C VAL A 720 -50.35 6.15 5.33
#